data_AF-A0A0E0ESL9-F1
#
_entry.id   AF-A0A0E0ESL9-F1
#
_cell.length_a   1.000
_cell.length_b   1.000
_cell.length_c   1.000
_cell.angle_alpha   90.00
_cell.angle_beta   90.00
_cell.angle_gamma   90.00
#
_symmetry.space_group_name_H-M   'P 1'
#
loop_
_entity.id
_entity.type
_entity.pdbx_description
1 polymer ?
#
loop_
_entity_poly.entity_id
_entity_poly.type
_entity_poly.pdbx_seq_one_letter_code
_entity_poly.pdbx_strand_id
1 'polypeptide(L)'
;MGETGVAVASSPRAAASSPRAAASSASVASSPRAGGVGGRGGGHHHRRWGAAASISPSYRAVLLALWLVGFALVFLWQSTSVGRARLYTRPPLLPKRAPSAQGMGQWVAAPPVYDLREFGGVGDGRTLNTEAFVAAVASIAERGGGRLVVPAGRWLTAPFNLTSRMTLFLAAGAEILGVQDERYWPLMSPLPSYGYGREHRGPRYGSLIHGQDLKDVTITGQNGTINGQGQSWWSKFRKKVLNHTRGPLVQLMRSSNITISNITLRDSPFWTLHIYDCKDVTISDTTILAPIVGAPNTDGIDPDSCENVVIKNCYISVGDDGIAIKSGWDQYGIAYGRPSTNIIIHNVTIRSMVSAGVSIGSEMSGGVSNVLVENVHIWDSRRGVRIKTAPGRGAYVSNITYRNITLEHIRVGIVIKTDYNEHPDEGFDPKAVPIIENISYSSIHGHGVRVPVRIQGSAEIPVKNVTFHDMSVGLVDRKNHVFQCSFVQGQVVGYVFPVPCKNLDLYNERRELDPNLNDRCWSHLARPHWLPADERHALSLPILNSKQIKCSAVCTFPSFTASLALSLFSSLSSMALPSGSFAACSIQPRVGAALRAPALPSQKAAVARMASHRAGATKGGVSAVCEPLGPDRPLWFPGSSPPPWLDGSLPGDFGFDPLGLGSDPELLRWFAQAELMHSRWAMLAVAGILVPEVLEKWGFMEDYSWIDAGARDYFADPWTLFVSQMALMGWAEGRRWADYLNPGCVAVEPRLPNRKNPVPDVGYPGGLWFDWGNWGRGSPEPVMVLRTKEIKNGRLAMLAFVGFWFQAVYTGEGPIDNLLHHLADPGHCNVFSAFTSH
;
A
#
# COMPACT_ATOMS: atom_id res chain seq x y z
N MET A 1 -50.24 52.14 49.29
CA MET A 1 -50.87 52.73 48.09
C MET A 1 -50.56 51.75 46.97
N GLY A 2 -51.49 51.08 46.29
CA GLY A 2 -52.97 51.11 46.29
C GLY A 2 -53.36 50.40 44.97
N GLU A 3 -54.25 49.41 44.94
CA GLU A 3 -55.70 49.59 44.65
C GLU A 3 -55.93 50.34 43.31
N THR A 4 -56.62 49.83 42.29
CA THR A 4 -57.54 48.66 42.07
C THR A 4 -57.59 48.38 40.54
N GLY A 5 -58.24 47.36 39.93
CA GLY A 5 -59.08 46.24 40.40
C GLY A 5 -60.34 46.04 39.51
N VAL A 6 -60.79 44.77 39.34
CA VAL A 6 -62.15 44.35 38.84
C VAL A 6 -62.46 44.62 37.33
N ALA A 7 -63.50 44.04 36.72
CA ALA A 7 -63.63 42.67 36.16
C ALA A 7 -64.97 42.51 35.35
N VAL A 8 -65.33 41.27 34.99
CA VAL A 8 -66.70 40.75 34.64
C VAL A 8 -67.22 40.82 33.17
N ALA A 9 -67.30 39.61 32.59
CA ALA A 9 -68.14 39.00 31.55
C ALA A 9 -69.47 39.64 31.01
N SER A 10 -69.86 39.22 29.78
CA SER A 10 -71.16 38.55 29.48
C SER A 10 -71.27 38.04 28.01
N SER A 11 -72.41 37.43 27.62
CA SER A 11 -72.69 36.67 26.37
C SER A 11 -74.21 36.84 26.00
N PRO A 12 -74.88 36.13 25.04
CA PRO A 12 -74.53 35.45 23.77
C PRO A 12 -75.55 35.80 22.60
N ARG A 13 -75.69 34.92 21.56
CA ARG A 13 -76.71 34.79 20.44
C ARG A 13 -76.25 35.33 19.05
N ALA A 14 -76.39 34.66 17.87
CA ALA A 14 -77.42 33.81 17.18
C ALA A 14 -78.22 34.63 16.11
N ALA A 15 -78.71 34.16 14.93
CA ALA A 15 -78.71 32.85 14.20
C ALA A 15 -79.10 33.00 12.68
N ALA A 16 -79.09 31.89 11.92
CA ALA A 16 -79.74 31.64 10.59
C ALA A 16 -79.15 32.35 9.32
N SER A 17 -79.46 32.03 8.05
CA SER A 17 -80.44 31.12 7.38
C SER A 17 -79.96 30.57 6.00
N SER A 18 -80.75 29.75 5.27
CA SER A 18 -80.33 28.90 4.12
C SER A 18 -80.78 29.35 2.67
N PRO A 19 -81.29 28.52 1.70
CA PRO A 19 -80.53 27.97 0.55
C PRO A 19 -81.19 28.07 -0.88
N ARG A 20 -80.54 27.50 -1.94
CA ARG A 20 -81.08 26.98 -3.27
C ARG A 20 -79.92 26.24 -4.02
N ALA A 21 -80.02 25.15 -4.82
CA ALA A 21 -80.98 24.53 -5.79
C ALA A 21 -80.77 25.00 -7.27
N ALA A 22 -80.83 24.18 -8.36
CA ALA A 22 -80.98 22.72 -8.58
C ALA A 22 -80.74 22.28 -10.08
N ALA A 23 -80.68 20.95 -10.37
CA ALA A 23 -80.92 20.24 -11.69
C ALA A 23 -79.98 20.50 -12.91
N SER A 24 -79.84 19.70 -14.00
CA SER A 24 -80.00 18.26 -14.40
C SER A 24 -79.45 18.09 -15.87
N SER A 25 -79.51 17.04 -16.75
CA SER A 25 -80.09 15.66 -16.86
C SER A 25 -79.56 14.91 -18.14
N ALA A 26 -79.58 13.55 -18.19
CA ALA A 26 -79.73 12.65 -19.40
C ALA A 26 -78.61 12.59 -20.51
N SER A 27 -78.43 11.56 -21.39
CA SER A 27 -78.79 10.10 -21.46
C SER A 27 -78.22 9.34 -22.72
N VAL A 28 -78.36 8.00 -22.80
CA VAL A 28 -78.34 7.07 -24.00
C VAL A 28 -77.04 6.28 -24.39
N ALA A 29 -77.25 5.12 -25.06
CA ALA A 29 -76.39 3.94 -25.38
C ALA A 29 -75.46 4.10 -26.64
N SER A 30 -74.78 3.12 -27.27
CA SER A 30 -75.00 1.65 -27.47
C SER A 30 -73.74 0.82 -27.92
N SER A 31 -73.93 -0.42 -28.39
CA SER A 31 -72.93 -1.44 -28.86
C SER A 31 -73.54 -2.26 -30.04
N PRO A 32 -72.98 -3.34 -30.66
CA PRO A 32 -71.60 -3.87 -30.82
C PRO A 32 -71.25 -4.22 -32.31
N ARG A 33 -70.13 -4.93 -32.62
CA ARG A 33 -69.99 -5.83 -33.81
C ARG A 33 -68.78 -6.79 -33.78
N ALA A 34 -68.79 -7.85 -34.61
CA ALA A 34 -67.76 -8.93 -34.64
C ALA A 34 -67.66 -9.69 -36.00
N GLY A 35 -66.60 -10.50 -36.20
CA GLY A 35 -66.36 -11.46 -37.32
C GLY A 35 -65.18 -11.07 -38.25
N GLY A 36 -64.46 -11.99 -38.94
CA GLY A 36 -64.42 -13.46 -38.93
C GLY A 36 -63.74 -14.10 -40.19
N VAL A 37 -63.42 -15.42 -40.15
CA VAL A 37 -62.93 -16.32 -41.27
C VAL A 37 -61.45 -16.13 -41.71
N GLY A 38 -60.60 -17.11 -42.09
CA GLY A 38 -60.60 -18.60 -42.25
C GLY A 38 -59.16 -19.18 -42.11
N GLY A 39 -58.66 -20.36 -42.55
CA GLY A 39 -59.13 -21.56 -43.31
C GLY A 39 -58.18 -21.91 -44.50
N ARG A 40 -57.69 -23.14 -44.83
CA ARG A 40 -57.78 -24.54 -44.32
C ARG A 40 -56.61 -25.45 -44.87
N GLY A 41 -56.14 -26.47 -44.12
CA GLY A 41 -55.52 -27.75 -44.62
C GLY A 41 -54.00 -27.80 -44.96
N GLY A 42 -53.30 -28.96 -44.97
CA GLY A 42 -53.62 -30.31 -44.45
C GLY A 42 -52.69 -31.49 -44.92
N GLY A 43 -52.30 -32.41 -44.00
CA GLY A 43 -51.63 -33.72 -44.26
C GLY A 43 -50.08 -33.71 -44.35
N HIS A 44 -49.29 -34.76 -44.04
CA HIS A 44 -49.50 -36.09 -43.39
C HIS A 44 -48.17 -36.64 -42.81
N HIS A 45 -48.20 -37.34 -41.66
CA HIS A 45 -47.30 -38.43 -41.11
C HIS A 45 -45.74 -38.30 -41.13
N HIS A 46 -44.91 -38.88 -40.23
CA HIS A 46 -45.04 -39.95 -39.22
C HIS A 46 -44.01 -39.80 -38.06
N ARG A 47 -44.40 -40.13 -36.80
CA ARG A 47 -43.56 -40.59 -35.63
C ARG A 47 -42.45 -39.59 -35.14
N ARG A 48 -41.95 -39.59 -33.89
CA ARG A 48 -42.03 -40.53 -32.73
C ARG A 48 -41.78 -39.76 -31.40
N TRP A 49 -42.38 -40.21 -30.28
CA TRP A 49 -41.98 -40.00 -28.86
C TRP A 49 -41.92 -38.59 -28.24
N GLY A 50 -42.14 -38.57 -26.90
CA GLY A 50 -41.43 -37.68 -25.96
C GLY A 50 -42.09 -36.34 -25.62
N ALA A 51 -42.67 -36.23 -24.43
CA ALA A 51 -43.19 -34.97 -23.91
C ALA A 51 -42.09 -34.07 -23.33
N ALA A 52 -42.27 -32.75 -23.44
CA ALA A 52 -41.61 -31.75 -22.62
C ALA A 52 -42.58 -30.60 -22.34
N ALA A 53 -43.04 -30.45 -21.09
CA ALA A 53 -43.76 -29.28 -20.63
C ALA A 53 -42.76 -28.29 -20.02
N SER A 54 -42.66 -27.08 -20.57
CA SER A 54 -41.68 -26.08 -20.16
C SER A 54 -42.04 -25.42 -18.83
N ILE A 55 -41.75 -26.09 -17.72
CA ILE A 55 -41.81 -25.47 -16.39
C ILE A 55 -40.65 -24.47 -16.28
N SER A 56 -40.96 -23.18 -16.29
CA SER A 56 -40.01 -22.17 -15.82
C SER A 56 -39.90 -22.28 -14.30
N PRO A 57 -38.69 -22.46 -13.73
CA PRO A 57 -38.54 -22.44 -12.28
C PRO A 57 -38.90 -21.06 -11.74
N SER A 58 -39.63 -21.01 -10.63
CA SER A 58 -39.87 -19.75 -9.93
C SER A 58 -38.54 -19.16 -9.46
N TYR A 59 -38.47 -17.83 -9.32
CA TYR A 59 -37.25 -17.16 -8.83
C TYR A 59 -36.76 -17.75 -7.50
N ARG A 60 -37.70 -18.19 -6.64
CA ARG A 60 -37.41 -18.91 -5.38
C ARG A 60 -36.68 -20.23 -5.61
N ALA A 61 -37.11 -21.03 -6.58
CA ALA A 61 -36.46 -22.30 -6.93
C ALA A 61 -35.05 -22.09 -7.54
N VAL A 62 -34.84 -21.03 -8.32
CA VAL A 62 -33.52 -20.67 -8.86
C VAL A 62 -32.57 -20.24 -7.73
N LEU A 63 -33.05 -19.40 -6.80
CA LEU A 63 -32.27 -18.98 -5.62
C LEU A 63 -31.95 -20.16 -4.70
N LEU A 64 -32.90 -21.07 -4.47
CA LEU A 64 -32.71 -22.30 -3.69
C LEU A 64 -31.64 -23.21 -4.32
N ALA A 65 -31.63 -23.37 -5.64
CA ALA A 65 -30.61 -24.14 -6.35
C ALA A 65 -29.21 -23.50 -6.25
N LEU A 66 -29.11 -22.17 -6.40
CA LEU A 66 -27.84 -21.44 -6.25
C LEU A 66 -27.31 -21.52 -4.80
N TRP A 67 -28.20 -21.38 -3.81
CA TRP A 67 -27.86 -21.51 -2.40
C TRP A 67 -27.41 -22.93 -2.06
N LEU A 68 -28.12 -23.96 -2.55
CA LEU A 68 -27.72 -25.36 -2.39
C LEU A 68 -26.34 -25.64 -2.98
N VAL A 69 -26.03 -25.12 -4.18
CA VAL A 69 -24.71 -25.32 -4.80
C VAL A 69 -23.61 -24.66 -3.96
N GLY A 70 -23.82 -23.42 -3.51
CA GLY A 70 -22.89 -22.74 -2.61
C GLY A 70 -22.68 -23.49 -1.28
N PHE A 71 -23.76 -23.95 -0.66
CA PHE A 71 -23.74 -24.69 0.61
C PHE A 71 -23.11 -26.09 0.46
N ALA A 72 -23.44 -26.83 -0.60
CA ALA A 72 -22.87 -28.15 -0.88
C ALA A 72 -21.36 -28.09 -1.15
N LEU A 73 -20.86 -27.03 -1.80
CA LEU A 73 -19.42 -26.79 -1.97
C LEU A 73 -18.70 -26.59 -0.63
N VAL A 74 -19.35 -25.93 0.36
CA VAL A 74 -18.83 -25.78 1.72
C VAL A 74 -18.81 -27.11 2.50
N PHE A 75 -19.68 -28.08 2.20
CA PHE A 75 -19.69 -29.39 2.88
C PHE A 75 -18.83 -30.46 2.17
N LEU A 76 -18.71 -30.44 0.83
CA LEU A 76 -17.73 -31.25 0.09
C LEU A 76 -16.28 -30.91 0.48
N TRP A 77 -16.05 -29.66 0.90
CA TRP A 77 -14.80 -29.18 1.47
C TRP A 77 -14.45 -29.82 2.84
N GLN A 78 -15.42 -30.31 3.62
CA GLN A 78 -15.15 -31.05 4.86
C GLN A 78 -15.03 -32.56 4.69
N SER A 79 -15.80 -33.17 3.78
CA SER A 79 -15.97 -34.64 3.75
C SER A 79 -14.85 -35.43 3.07
N THR A 80 -13.95 -34.77 2.34
CA THR A 80 -12.81 -35.43 1.66
C THR A 80 -11.57 -35.62 2.55
N SER A 81 -11.56 -35.06 3.77
CA SER A 81 -10.37 -34.98 4.62
C SER A 81 -10.16 -36.15 5.60
N VAL A 82 -10.90 -37.27 5.49
CA VAL A 82 -10.69 -38.45 6.35
C VAL A 82 -10.56 -39.75 5.54
N GLY A 83 -9.32 -40.12 5.23
CA GLY A 83 -8.90 -41.51 5.18
C GLY A 83 -8.79 -42.21 3.82
N ARG A 84 -7.57 -42.22 3.25
CA ARG A 84 -6.83 -43.49 3.11
C ARG A 84 -5.32 -43.27 2.90
N ALA A 85 -4.53 -44.16 3.49
CA ALA A 85 -3.08 -44.19 3.31
C ALA A 85 -2.67 -45.21 2.20
N ARG A 86 -1.50 -44.96 1.60
CA ARG A 86 -0.65 -45.91 0.85
C ARG A 86 -1.32 -46.85 -0.17
N LEU A 87 -1.03 -46.66 -1.45
CA LEU A 87 -0.59 -47.74 -2.36
C LEU A 87 0.05 -47.17 -3.65
N TYR A 88 0.66 -48.07 -4.44
CA TYR A 88 1.30 -47.84 -5.74
C TYR A 88 2.64 -47.08 -5.79
N THR A 89 3.70 -47.86 -5.64
CA THR A 89 5.05 -47.61 -6.18
C THR A 89 5.08 -47.59 -7.72
N ARG A 90 5.75 -46.59 -8.33
CA ARG A 90 6.57 -46.74 -9.55
C ARG A 90 7.41 -45.45 -9.79
N PRO A 91 8.66 -45.54 -10.27
CA PRO A 91 9.51 -44.38 -10.53
C PRO A 91 9.25 -43.76 -11.93
N PRO A 92 9.50 -42.45 -12.12
CA PRO A 92 9.50 -41.83 -13.44
C PRO A 92 10.63 -42.36 -14.34
N LEU A 93 10.36 -42.48 -15.65
CA LEU A 93 11.33 -42.92 -16.65
C LEU A 93 12.16 -41.75 -17.20
N LEU A 94 13.48 -41.94 -17.31
CA LEU A 94 14.39 -41.00 -17.97
C LEU A 94 14.23 -41.04 -19.50
N PRO A 95 14.07 -39.88 -20.18
CA PRO A 95 14.17 -39.82 -21.64
C PRO A 95 15.63 -39.97 -22.11
N LYS A 96 16.01 -41.16 -22.60
CA LYS A 96 17.28 -41.35 -23.30
C LYS A 96 17.17 -40.94 -24.78
N ARG A 97 17.69 -39.76 -25.14
CA ARG A 97 18.31 -39.55 -26.47
C ARG A 97 19.26 -38.34 -26.47
N ALA A 98 20.51 -38.58 -26.86
CA ALA A 98 21.49 -37.52 -27.09
C ALA A 98 21.53 -37.15 -28.59
N PRO A 99 21.74 -35.86 -28.93
CA PRO A 99 22.23 -35.47 -30.25
C PRO A 99 23.69 -35.94 -30.45
N SER A 100 24.09 -36.17 -31.69
CA SER A 100 25.44 -36.59 -32.06
C SER A 100 26.47 -35.46 -31.87
N ALA A 101 27.64 -35.79 -31.31
CA ALA A 101 28.73 -34.82 -31.17
C ALA A 101 29.54 -34.68 -32.46
N GLN A 102 29.63 -33.46 -33.00
CA GLN A 102 30.69 -33.00 -33.89
C GLN A 102 30.80 -31.47 -33.78
N GLY A 103 32.01 -30.96 -33.57
CA GLY A 103 32.28 -29.55 -33.25
C GLY A 103 33.07 -29.40 -31.95
N MET A 104 34.41 -29.49 -32.04
CA MET A 104 35.28 -29.28 -30.88
C MET A 104 35.46 -27.78 -30.59
N GLY A 105 34.66 -27.25 -29.67
CA GLY A 105 35.12 -26.17 -28.80
C GLY A 105 35.93 -26.76 -27.65
N GLN A 106 36.90 -26.01 -27.10
CA GLN A 106 37.58 -26.44 -25.88
C GLN A 106 36.58 -26.51 -24.72
N TRP A 107 36.45 -27.68 -24.11
CA TRP A 107 35.71 -27.84 -22.85
C TRP A 107 36.49 -27.17 -21.72
N VAL A 108 36.23 -25.88 -21.50
CA VAL A 108 36.58 -25.22 -20.24
C VAL A 108 35.85 -25.98 -19.14
N ALA A 109 36.61 -26.68 -18.29
CA ALA A 109 36.03 -27.44 -17.18
C ALA A 109 35.22 -26.48 -16.29
N ALA A 110 34.04 -26.92 -15.85
CA ALA A 110 33.20 -26.11 -14.97
C ALA A 110 34.00 -25.72 -13.71
N PRO A 111 33.95 -24.44 -13.28
CA PRO A 111 34.78 -23.96 -12.17
C PRO A 111 34.51 -24.79 -10.90
N PRO A 112 35.54 -25.17 -10.13
CA PRO A 112 35.38 -25.99 -8.94
C PRO A 112 34.33 -25.42 -7.98
N VAL A 113 33.46 -26.28 -7.47
CA VAL A 113 32.35 -25.90 -6.57
C VAL A 113 32.70 -26.37 -5.16
N TYR A 114 32.46 -25.50 -4.18
CA TYR A 114 32.74 -25.70 -2.77
C TYR A 114 31.46 -25.40 -1.99
N ASP A 115 31.02 -26.28 -1.09
CA ASP A 115 29.87 -26.02 -0.23
C ASP A 115 30.37 -25.55 1.15
N LEU A 116 29.81 -24.46 1.68
CA LEU A 116 30.24 -23.89 2.96
C LEU A 116 30.20 -24.90 4.14
N ARG A 117 29.36 -25.94 4.06
CA ARG A 117 29.28 -27.03 5.05
C ARG A 117 30.52 -27.94 5.06
N GLU A 118 31.21 -28.07 3.92
CA GLU A 118 32.45 -28.87 3.80
C GLU A 118 33.61 -28.23 4.62
N PHE A 119 33.51 -26.93 4.90
CA PHE A 119 34.44 -26.15 5.71
C PHE A 119 33.96 -25.99 7.17
N GLY A 120 33.01 -26.83 7.60
CA GLY A 120 32.47 -26.82 8.97
C GLY A 120 31.37 -25.79 9.24
N GLY A 121 30.84 -25.14 8.19
CA GLY A 121 29.77 -24.15 8.35
C GLY A 121 28.44 -24.75 8.84
N VAL A 122 27.76 -24.03 9.74
CA VAL A 122 26.45 -24.37 10.31
C VAL A 122 25.46 -23.20 10.11
N GLY A 123 24.39 -23.46 9.36
CA GLY A 123 23.37 -22.47 8.98
C GLY A 123 22.25 -22.26 10.01
N ASP A 124 22.56 -22.23 11.31
CA ASP A 124 21.60 -22.14 12.42
C ASP A 124 21.24 -20.71 12.86
N GLY A 125 21.93 -19.69 12.31
CA GLY A 125 21.80 -18.28 12.68
C GLY A 125 22.46 -17.91 14.02
N ARG A 126 23.30 -18.78 14.59
CA ARG A 126 23.91 -18.64 15.93
C ARG A 126 25.39 -18.99 15.97
N THR A 127 25.80 -19.98 15.19
CA THR A 127 27.19 -20.42 15.04
C THR A 127 27.98 -19.39 14.23
N LEU A 128 29.18 -19.04 14.68
CA LEU A 128 30.04 -18.07 14.00
C LEU A 128 30.83 -18.76 12.87
N ASN A 129 30.38 -18.57 11.64
CA ASN A 129 30.85 -19.26 10.42
C ASN A 129 32.12 -18.66 9.80
N THR A 130 32.80 -17.72 10.47
CA THR A 130 33.88 -16.92 9.85
C THR A 130 35.06 -17.77 9.40
N GLU A 131 35.51 -18.73 10.21
CA GLU A 131 36.58 -19.66 9.81
C GLU A 131 36.18 -20.53 8.60
N ALA A 132 34.90 -20.92 8.50
CA ALA A 132 34.40 -21.68 7.36
C ALA A 132 34.42 -20.84 6.06
N PHE A 133 34.03 -19.56 6.13
CA PHE A 133 34.15 -18.63 5.01
C PHE A 133 35.62 -18.39 4.62
N VAL A 134 36.50 -18.14 5.60
CA VAL A 134 37.93 -17.89 5.37
C VAL A 134 38.61 -19.11 4.75
N ALA A 135 38.39 -20.31 5.28
CA ALA A 135 38.95 -21.55 4.75
C ALA A 135 38.43 -21.88 3.33
N ALA A 136 37.14 -21.62 3.06
CA ALA A 136 36.58 -21.80 1.72
C ALA A 136 37.19 -20.83 0.69
N VAL A 137 37.37 -19.55 1.04
CA VAL A 137 38.01 -18.56 0.16
C VAL A 137 39.50 -18.88 -0.04
N ALA A 138 40.21 -19.34 0.98
CA ALA A 138 41.60 -19.79 0.86
C ALA A 138 41.74 -20.96 -0.13
N SER A 139 40.91 -22.00 0.01
CA SER A 139 40.89 -23.16 -0.91
C SER A 139 40.58 -22.75 -2.36
N ILE A 140 39.67 -21.79 -2.56
CA ILE A 140 39.38 -21.20 -3.88
C ILE A 140 40.61 -20.45 -4.44
N ALA A 141 41.31 -19.66 -3.62
CA ALA A 141 42.49 -18.91 -4.03
C ALA A 141 43.64 -19.84 -4.45
N GLU A 142 43.96 -20.85 -3.62
CA GLU A 142 45.00 -21.85 -3.88
C GLU A 142 44.75 -22.63 -5.18
N ARG A 143 43.48 -22.98 -5.44
CA ARG A 143 43.07 -23.74 -6.62
C ARG A 143 42.81 -22.85 -7.84
N GLY A 144 43.14 -21.57 -7.75
CA GLY A 144 43.15 -20.61 -8.85
C GLY A 144 41.78 -20.03 -9.23
N GLY A 145 40.70 -20.37 -8.53
CA GLY A 145 39.34 -19.89 -8.77
C GLY A 145 38.26 -20.94 -8.44
N GLY A 146 36.99 -20.52 -8.46
CA GLY A 146 35.86 -21.42 -8.20
C GLY A 146 34.61 -20.75 -7.62
N ARG A 147 33.60 -21.56 -7.26
CA ARG A 147 32.31 -21.10 -6.73
C ARG A 147 32.08 -21.61 -5.30
N LEU A 148 32.04 -20.70 -4.34
CA LEU A 148 31.53 -20.98 -3.00
C LEU A 148 30.00 -20.94 -3.01
N VAL A 149 29.37 -22.05 -2.68
CA VAL A 149 27.92 -22.16 -2.47
C VAL A 149 27.62 -22.00 -0.98
N VAL A 150 26.79 -21.01 -0.67
CA VAL A 150 26.14 -20.84 0.63
C VAL A 150 24.73 -21.43 0.51
N PRO A 151 24.45 -22.61 1.08
CA PRO A 151 23.15 -23.27 0.94
C PRO A 151 22.07 -22.61 1.82
N ALA A 152 20.82 -23.07 1.68
CA ALA A 152 19.70 -22.62 2.49
C ALA A 152 20.00 -22.76 4.00
N GLY A 153 19.68 -21.73 4.78
CA GLY A 153 20.10 -21.59 6.18
C GLY A 153 20.53 -20.17 6.53
N ARG A 154 20.88 -19.95 7.80
CA ARG A 154 21.23 -18.63 8.34
C ARG A 154 22.67 -18.64 8.85
N TRP A 155 23.55 -17.86 8.22
CA TRP A 155 25.00 -18.00 8.33
C TRP A 155 25.59 -16.78 9.03
N LEU A 156 25.61 -16.79 10.37
CA LEU A 156 26.18 -15.72 11.18
C LEU A 156 27.70 -15.68 11.00
N THR A 157 28.25 -14.51 10.67
CA THR A 157 29.70 -14.32 10.48
C THR A 157 30.15 -12.91 10.87
N ALA A 158 31.39 -12.81 11.34
CA ALA A 158 32.19 -11.60 11.26
C ALA A 158 32.62 -11.30 9.80
N PRO A 159 33.14 -10.10 9.52
CA PRO A 159 33.70 -9.75 8.22
C PRO A 159 34.69 -10.77 7.63
N PHE A 160 34.59 -11.02 6.33
CA PHE A 160 35.52 -11.86 5.59
C PHE A 160 35.87 -11.27 4.22
N ASN A 161 37.05 -11.62 3.72
CA ASN A 161 37.57 -11.16 2.42
C ASN A 161 37.22 -12.15 1.30
N LEU A 162 37.03 -11.62 0.09
CA LEU A 162 36.93 -12.36 -1.17
C LEU A 162 38.30 -12.48 -1.86
N THR A 163 38.40 -13.34 -2.86
CA THR A 163 39.59 -13.54 -3.70
C THR A 163 39.26 -13.38 -5.20
N SER A 164 40.29 -13.36 -6.05
CA SER A 164 40.11 -13.24 -7.51
C SER A 164 39.61 -14.54 -8.14
N ARG A 165 38.88 -14.44 -9.26
CA ARG A 165 38.26 -15.56 -10.01
C ARG A 165 37.32 -16.41 -9.14
N MET A 166 36.63 -15.78 -8.19
CA MET A 166 35.64 -16.44 -7.34
C MET A 166 34.20 -16.03 -7.67
N THR A 167 33.28 -16.99 -7.49
CA THR A 167 31.84 -16.74 -7.40
C THR A 167 31.36 -17.04 -5.99
N LEU A 168 30.85 -16.04 -5.28
CA LEU A 168 30.03 -16.26 -4.08
C LEU A 168 28.58 -16.48 -4.53
N PHE A 169 28.04 -17.67 -4.29
CA PHE A 169 26.71 -18.09 -4.73
C PHE A 169 25.78 -18.35 -3.54
N LEU A 170 24.74 -17.54 -3.35
CA LEU A 170 23.75 -17.73 -2.30
C LEU A 170 22.52 -18.49 -2.85
N ALA A 171 22.26 -19.68 -2.32
CA ALA A 171 21.09 -20.46 -2.69
C ALA A 171 19.77 -19.80 -2.23
N ALA A 172 18.65 -20.24 -2.78
CA ALA A 172 17.33 -19.82 -2.32
C ALA A 172 17.17 -20.16 -0.82
N GLY A 173 16.76 -19.18 0.00
CA GLY A 173 16.65 -19.34 1.46
C GLY A 173 17.99 -19.29 2.22
N ALA A 174 19.10 -18.90 1.59
CA ALA A 174 20.34 -18.55 2.29
C ALA A 174 20.27 -17.10 2.83
N GLU A 175 20.56 -16.88 4.12
CA GLU A 175 20.73 -15.56 4.74
C GLU A 175 22.12 -15.48 5.39
N ILE A 176 23.07 -14.74 4.80
CA ILE A 176 24.33 -14.38 5.49
C ILE A 176 24.01 -13.27 6.50
N LEU A 177 24.42 -13.45 7.75
CA LEU A 177 24.12 -12.54 8.86
C LEU A 177 25.40 -11.88 9.40
N GLY A 178 25.44 -10.56 9.40
CA GLY A 178 26.54 -9.79 9.98
C GLY A 178 26.48 -9.72 11.50
N VAL A 179 27.56 -10.11 12.17
CA VAL A 179 27.67 -10.05 13.63
C VAL A 179 27.48 -8.61 14.15
N GLN A 180 26.62 -8.44 15.16
CA GLN A 180 26.23 -7.13 15.69
C GLN A 180 27.24 -6.47 16.64
N ASP A 181 28.34 -7.16 16.93
CA ASP A 181 29.39 -6.73 17.87
C ASP A 181 30.61 -6.22 17.09
N GLU A 182 30.80 -4.91 17.14
CA GLU A 182 31.88 -4.17 16.46
C GLU A 182 33.30 -4.65 16.80
N ARG A 183 33.50 -5.40 17.90
CA ARG A 183 34.81 -5.97 18.26
C ARG A 183 35.29 -7.03 17.29
N TYR A 184 34.38 -7.64 16.53
CA TYR A 184 34.69 -8.60 15.47
C TYR A 184 34.95 -7.94 14.10
N TRP A 185 34.73 -6.62 13.98
CA TRP A 185 34.87 -5.92 12.70
C TRP A 185 36.25 -5.27 12.61
N PRO A 186 37.08 -5.62 11.61
CA PRO A 186 38.45 -5.11 11.53
C PRO A 186 38.45 -3.61 11.28
N LEU A 187 39.40 -2.90 11.91
CA LEU A 187 39.62 -1.48 11.64
C LEU A 187 40.49 -1.32 10.39
N MET A 188 39.98 -0.56 9.44
CA MET A 188 40.66 -0.16 8.21
C MET A 188 41.02 1.33 8.28
N SER A 189 42.06 1.72 7.54
CA SER A 189 42.35 3.13 7.26
C SER A 189 41.15 3.84 6.60
N PRO A 190 41.09 5.18 6.70
CA PRO A 190 40.30 6.01 5.80
C PRO A 190 40.45 5.62 4.32
N LEU A 191 39.45 5.96 3.52
CA LEU A 191 39.57 5.85 2.07
C LEU A 191 40.62 6.86 1.59
N PRO A 192 41.58 6.49 0.71
CA PRO A 192 42.60 7.41 0.21
C PRO A 192 42.05 8.73 -0.34
N SER A 193 40.89 8.69 -1.01
CA SER A 193 40.22 9.87 -1.56
C SER A 193 39.36 10.67 -0.56
N TYR A 194 39.35 10.32 0.74
CA TYR A 194 38.55 10.98 1.79
C TYR A 194 39.37 11.54 2.96
N GLY A 195 40.57 11.02 3.21
CA GLY A 195 41.44 11.42 4.34
C GLY A 195 40.98 10.96 5.73
N TYR A 196 39.67 10.96 5.99
CA TYR A 196 39.05 10.50 7.24
C TYR A 196 37.94 9.47 6.97
N GLY A 197 37.47 8.82 8.03
CA GLY A 197 36.16 8.17 7.99
C GLY A 197 35.03 9.22 7.88
N ARG A 198 33.98 8.91 7.12
CA ARG A 198 32.88 9.83 6.77
C ARG A 198 32.06 10.36 7.96
N GLU A 199 32.20 9.74 9.13
CA GLU A 199 31.44 10.05 10.36
C GLU A 199 32.35 10.43 11.55
N HIS A 200 33.58 9.91 11.56
CA HIS A 200 34.54 10.00 12.65
C HIS A 200 35.96 10.10 12.07
N ARG A 201 36.78 11.01 12.63
CA ARG A 201 38.21 11.09 12.31
C ARG A 201 38.95 9.83 12.78
N GLY A 202 40.00 9.45 12.06
CA GLY A 202 40.72 8.20 12.28
C GLY A 202 40.11 7.03 11.47
N PRO A 203 40.34 5.77 11.90
CA PRO A 203 39.95 4.60 11.13
C PRO A 203 38.43 4.38 11.07
N ARG A 204 38.04 3.44 10.19
CA ARG A 204 36.67 2.96 9.97
C ARG A 204 36.60 1.46 10.21
N TYR A 205 35.40 0.93 10.48
CA TYR A 205 35.19 -0.52 10.39
C TYR A 205 35.22 -0.97 8.92
N GLY A 206 35.73 -2.18 8.66
CA GLY A 206 35.67 -2.84 7.36
C GLY A 206 34.24 -3.23 6.95
N SER A 207 34.05 -3.78 5.76
CA SER A 207 32.73 -4.27 5.32
C SER A 207 32.49 -5.74 5.68
N LEU A 208 31.23 -6.18 5.81
CA LEU A 208 30.91 -7.58 6.12
C LEU A 208 31.45 -8.55 5.07
N ILE A 209 31.30 -8.16 3.80
CA ILE A 209 31.96 -8.82 2.68
C ILE A 209 32.91 -7.79 2.07
N HIS A 210 34.19 -8.13 2.03
CA HIS A 210 35.23 -7.22 1.57
C HIS A 210 36.03 -7.79 0.40
N GLY A 211 36.50 -6.94 -0.51
CA GLY A 211 37.43 -7.31 -1.55
C GLY A 211 38.30 -6.13 -1.95
N GLN A 212 39.59 -6.36 -2.15
CA GLN A 212 40.55 -5.33 -2.49
C GLN A 212 41.54 -5.87 -3.52
N ASP A 213 41.85 -5.08 -4.55
CA ASP A 213 42.83 -5.42 -5.60
C ASP A 213 42.49 -6.73 -6.36
N LEU A 214 41.20 -7.05 -6.52
CA LEU A 214 40.70 -8.31 -7.08
C LEU A 214 40.39 -8.23 -8.58
N LYS A 215 40.37 -9.38 -9.24
CA LYS A 215 39.89 -9.54 -10.62
C LYS A 215 38.90 -10.70 -10.76
N ASP A 216 37.91 -10.55 -11.64
CA ASP A 216 36.98 -11.60 -12.06
C ASP A 216 36.12 -12.09 -10.87
N VAL A 217 35.40 -11.18 -10.20
CA VAL A 217 34.64 -11.46 -8.97
C VAL A 217 33.14 -11.45 -9.26
N THR A 218 32.44 -12.53 -8.89
CA THR A 218 30.97 -12.62 -8.98
C THR A 218 30.35 -12.80 -7.60
N ILE A 219 29.30 -12.03 -7.29
CA ILE A 219 28.41 -12.27 -6.15
C ILE A 219 27.00 -12.48 -6.71
N THR A 220 26.46 -13.69 -6.60
CA THR A 220 25.16 -14.02 -7.21
C THR A 220 24.38 -15.06 -6.42
N GLY A 221 23.21 -15.47 -6.89
CA GLY A 221 22.38 -16.42 -6.17
C GLY A 221 21.01 -16.70 -6.80
N GLN A 222 20.12 -17.24 -5.98
CA GLN A 222 18.70 -17.46 -6.29
C GLN A 222 17.85 -16.61 -5.34
N ASN A 223 18.06 -15.29 -5.37
CA ASN A 223 17.56 -14.32 -4.40
C ASN A 223 17.93 -14.64 -2.93
N GLY A 224 19.14 -15.19 -2.73
CA GLY A 224 19.73 -15.30 -1.40
C GLY A 224 20.06 -13.93 -0.81
N THR A 225 20.05 -13.83 0.52
CA THR A 225 20.14 -12.56 1.26
C THR A 225 21.50 -12.37 1.94
N ILE A 226 22.05 -11.16 1.88
CA ILE A 226 23.13 -10.68 2.76
C ILE A 226 22.50 -9.63 3.68
N ASN A 227 22.53 -9.85 4.99
CA ASN A 227 21.85 -9.04 6.01
C ASN A 227 22.87 -8.50 7.03
N GLY A 228 23.06 -7.18 7.06
CA GLY A 228 24.02 -6.50 7.93
C GLY A 228 23.62 -6.34 9.39
N GLN A 229 22.38 -6.69 9.75
CA GLN A 229 21.80 -6.53 11.09
C GLN A 229 21.94 -5.11 11.68
N GLY A 230 21.91 -4.08 10.82
CA GLY A 230 22.31 -2.69 11.08
C GLY A 230 21.62 -1.96 12.24
N GLN A 231 20.51 -2.47 12.78
CA GLN A 231 19.77 -1.83 13.88
C GLN A 231 20.61 -1.57 15.14
N SER A 232 21.60 -2.43 15.45
CA SER A 232 22.56 -2.16 16.53
C SER A 232 23.43 -0.93 16.21
N TRP A 233 24.05 -0.93 15.03
CA TRP A 233 24.89 0.13 14.50
C TRP A 233 24.19 1.48 14.41
N TRP A 234 22.97 1.53 13.85
CA TRP A 234 22.17 2.75 13.75
C TRP A 234 21.81 3.33 15.12
N SER A 235 21.57 2.45 16.11
CA SER A 235 21.31 2.83 17.51
C SER A 235 22.56 3.40 18.18
N LYS A 236 23.73 2.78 17.97
CA LYS A 236 25.02 3.25 18.51
C LYS A 236 25.47 4.58 17.88
N PHE A 237 25.31 4.73 16.56
CA PHE A 237 25.55 5.98 15.84
C PHE A 237 24.68 7.13 16.37
N ARG A 238 23.35 6.94 16.46
CA ARG A 238 22.45 7.97 17.01
C ARG A 238 22.77 8.38 18.45
N LYS A 239 23.28 7.43 19.26
CA LYS A 239 23.72 7.69 20.63
C LYS A 239 25.13 8.29 20.72
N LYS A 240 25.86 8.41 19.60
CA LYS A 240 27.27 8.83 19.53
C LYS A 240 28.21 7.99 20.41
N VAL A 241 27.99 6.67 20.44
CA VAL A 241 28.81 5.70 21.21
C VAL A 241 29.64 4.77 20.32
N LEU A 242 29.84 5.14 19.05
CA LEU A 242 30.85 4.53 18.19
C LEU A 242 32.13 5.37 18.25
N ASN A 243 33.29 4.71 18.22
CA ASN A 243 34.59 5.39 18.20
C ASN A 243 35.09 5.66 16.77
N HIS A 244 34.54 4.94 15.79
CA HIS A 244 35.02 4.86 14.41
C HIS A 244 33.86 4.87 13.42
N THR A 245 34.13 5.26 12.18
CA THR A 245 33.11 5.30 11.10
C THR A 245 32.61 3.90 10.78
N ARG A 246 31.28 3.75 10.61
CA ARG A 246 30.61 2.48 10.28
C ARG A 246 31.09 1.90 8.94
N GLY A 247 31.12 0.57 8.88
CA GLY A 247 31.53 -0.17 7.69
C GLY A 247 30.37 -0.42 6.71
N PRO A 248 30.61 -0.45 5.38
CA PRO A 248 29.59 -0.86 4.40
C PRO A 248 29.13 -2.32 4.58
N LEU A 249 28.01 -2.72 3.99
CA LEU A 249 27.64 -4.15 3.96
C LEU A 249 28.56 -4.93 3.02
N VAL A 250 28.66 -4.50 1.77
CA VAL A 250 29.59 -5.04 0.77
C VAL A 250 30.49 -3.91 0.30
N GLN A 251 31.81 -4.13 0.31
CA GLN A 251 32.77 -3.20 -0.28
C GLN A 251 33.75 -3.92 -1.19
N LEU A 252 33.85 -3.47 -2.44
CA LEU A 252 34.90 -3.87 -3.39
C LEU A 252 35.75 -2.65 -3.73
N MET A 253 37.07 -2.79 -3.68
CA MET A 253 38.03 -1.70 -3.83
C MET A 253 39.10 -2.04 -4.88
N ARG A 254 39.43 -1.09 -5.78
CA ARG A 254 40.50 -1.24 -6.79
C ARG A 254 40.45 -2.55 -7.58
N SER A 255 39.24 -3.00 -7.88
CA SER A 255 38.97 -4.33 -8.43
C SER A 255 38.35 -4.24 -9.83
N SER A 256 38.52 -5.28 -10.66
CA SER A 256 38.07 -5.26 -12.07
C SER A 256 37.33 -6.51 -12.53
N ASN A 257 36.44 -6.34 -13.52
CA ASN A 257 35.51 -7.37 -14.00
C ASN A 257 34.65 -7.94 -12.85
N ILE A 258 33.67 -7.14 -12.42
CA ILE A 258 32.83 -7.42 -11.26
C ILE A 258 31.38 -7.64 -11.71
N THR A 259 30.76 -8.75 -11.28
CA THR A 259 29.34 -9.02 -11.51
C THR A 259 28.61 -9.23 -10.19
N ILE A 260 27.52 -8.50 -9.95
CA ILE A 260 26.66 -8.66 -8.77
C ILE A 260 25.21 -8.80 -9.23
N SER A 261 24.55 -9.93 -8.99
CA SER A 261 23.17 -10.12 -9.46
C SER A 261 22.34 -11.18 -8.76
N ASN A 262 21.00 -11.08 -8.82
CA ASN A 262 20.06 -12.08 -8.31
C ASN A 262 20.19 -12.34 -6.79
N ILE A 263 20.42 -11.29 -6.01
CA ILE A 263 20.56 -11.31 -4.55
C ILE A 263 19.75 -10.19 -3.89
N THR A 264 19.47 -10.36 -2.59
CA THR A 264 18.94 -9.30 -1.72
C THR A 264 20.03 -8.81 -0.76
N LEU A 265 20.19 -7.50 -0.64
CA LEU A 265 21.01 -6.83 0.37
C LEU A 265 20.07 -6.15 1.38
N ARG A 266 20.22 -6.46 2.68
CA ARG A 266 19.33 -5.92 3.74
C ARG A 266 20.09 -5.35 4.94
N ASP A 267 19.50 -4.33 5.57
CA ASP A 267 19.88 -3.82 6.89
C ASP A 267 21.38 -3.51 7.04
N SER A 268 21.96 -2.79 6.08
CA SER A 268 23.38 -2.42 6.11
C SER A 268 23.74 -1.57 7.34
N PRO A 269 24.92 -1.76 7.97
CA PRO A 269 25.40 -0.86 9.01
C PRO A 269 25.59 0.58 8.53
N PHE A 270 25.96 0.78 7.26
CA PHE A 270 26.27 2.05 6.60
C PHE A 270 25.82 1.99 5.11
N TRP A 271 26.59 2.56 4.17
CA TRP A 271 26.44 2.33 2.73
C TRP A 271 26.31 0.84 2.40
N THR A 272 25.45 0.47 1.46
CA THR A 272 25.07 -0.94 1.28
C THR A 272 25.98 -1.64 0.29
N LEU A 273 26.09 -1.13 -0.94
CA LEU A 273 27.00 -1.66 -1.96
C LEU A 273 27.98 -0.58 -2.42
N HIS A 274 29.13 -0.50 -1.73
CA HIS A 274 30.16 0.49 -2.01
C HIS A 274 31.24 -0.09 -2.94
N ILE A 275 31.29 0.42 -4.15
CA ILE A 275 32.23 0.04 -5.20
C ILE A 275 33.21 1.20 -5.37
N TYR A 276 34.48 0.99 -5.05
CA TYR A 276 35.48 2.06 -4.91
C TYR A 276 36.67 1.85 -5.86
N ASP A 277 36.94 2.81 -6.75
CA ASP A 277 38.05 2.79 -7.72
C ASP A 277 38.08 1.49 -8.56
N CYS A 278 36.91 0.96 -8.87
CA CYS A 278 36.73 -0.28 -9.62
C CYS A 278 36.44 -0.01 -11.10
N LYS A 279 36.71 -1.03 -11.92
CA LYS A 279 36.54 -0.96 -13.38
C LYS A 279 35.75 -2.15 -13.95
N ASP A 280 34.91 -1.87 -14.94
CA ASP A 280 34.09 -2.85 -15.66
C ASP A 280 33.18 -3.64 -14.70
N VAL A 281 32.15 -2.94 -14.20
CA VAL A 281 31.27 -3.40 -13.10
C VAL A 281 29.83 -3.51 -13.58
N THR A 282 29.21 -4.69 -13.43
CA THR A 282 27.79 -4.91 -13.68
C THR A 282 27.06 -5.28 -12.40
N ILE A 283 26.03 -4.50 -12.05
CA ILE A 283 25.08 -4.78 -10.98
C ILE A 283 23.71 -4.95 -11.64
N SER A 284 23.09 -6.13 -11.53
CA SER A 284 21.79 -6.39 -12.13
C SER A 284 20.84 -7.14 -11.22
N ASP A 285 19.53 -7.03 -11.44
CA ASP A 285 18.52 -7.95 -10.86
C ASP A 285 18.64 -8.09 -9.32
N THR A 286 18.97 -6.97 -8.65
CA THR A 286 19.38 -6.93 -7.23
C THR A 286 18.38 -6.10 -6.43
N THR A 287 18.02 -6.62 -5.25
CA THR A 287 17.08 -5.97 -4.33
C THR A 287 17.84 -5.40 -3.13
N ILE A 288 17.63 -4.12 -2.81
CA ILE A 288 18.32 -3.43 -1.70
C ILE A 288 17.28 -2.82 -0.75
N LEU A 289 17.32 -3.21 0.52
CA LEU A 289 16.28 -2.92 1.50
C LEU A 289 16.87 -2.43 2.83
N ALA A 290 16.48 -1.23 3.25
CA ALA A 290 16.73 -0.71 4.59
C ALA A 290 15.52 0.10 5.10
N PRO A 291 15.32 0.25 6.42
CA PRO A 291 14.24 1.06 6.97
C PRO A 291 14.27 2.52 6.47
N ILE A 292 13.26 2.88 5.68
CA ILE A 292 13.09 4.20 5.02
C ILE A 292 13.08 5.40 5.98
N VAL A 293 12.94 5.14 7.29
CA VAL A 293 13.18 6.09 8.38
C VAL A 293 13.94 5.36 9.48
N GLY A 294 15.02 5.97 9.98
CA GLY A 294 15.78 5.43 11.11
C GLY A 294 16.99 4.54 10.76
N ALA A 295 17.31 4.37 9.49
CA ALA A 295 18.57 3.77 9.02
C ALA A 295 19.49 4.83 8.39
N PRO A 296 20.25 5.61 9.18
CA PRO A 296 21.02 6.76 8.69
C PRO A 296 22.20 6.33 7.83
N ASN A 297 22.44 7.02 6.71
CA ASN A 297 23.52 6.72 5.77
C ASN A 297 23.46 5.27 5.24
N THR A 298 22.25 4.74 5.02
CA THR A 298 22.04 3.51 4.26
C THR A 298 21.85 3.83 2.80
N ASP A 299 22.89 4.41 2.19
CA ASP A 299 23.00 4.59 0.75
C ASP A 299 22.93 3.19 0.07
N GLY A 300 22.27 3.09 -1.09
CA GLY A 300 21.96 1.81 -1.73
C GLY A 300 23.13 1.25 -2.55
N ILE A 301 23.51 1.96 -3.61
CA ILE A 301 24.70 1.64 -4.42
C ILE A 301 25.56 2.90 -4.54
N ASP A 302 26.83 2.78 -4.20
CA ASP A 302 27.80 3.88 -4.20
C ASP A 302 28.96 3.55 -5.16
N PRO A 303 28.89 3.94 -6.45
CA PRO A 303 30.05 3.94 -7.35
C PRO A 303 30.92 5.16 -7.03
N ASP A 304 32.08 4.93 -6.41
CA ASP A 304 33.05 5.96 -6.02
C ASP A 304 34.32 5.82 -6.86
N SER A 305 34.70 6.87 -7.61
CA SER A 305 35.86 6.87 -8.52
C SER A 305 35.88 5.72 -9.56
N CYS A 306 34.74 5.23 -10.03
CA CYS A 306 34.65 4.02 -10.87
C CYS A 306 34.59 4.28 -12.39
N GLU A 307 35.12 3.36 -13.19
CA GLU A 307 35.06 3.39 -14.66
C GLU A 307 34.18 2.24 -15.21
N ASN A 308 33.30 2.54 -16.17
CA ASN A 308 32.46 1.56 -16.90
C ASN A 308 31.55 0.76 -15.95
N VAL A 309 30.53 1.41 -15.41
CA VAL A 309 29.57 0.80 -14.47
C VAL A 309 28.18 0.70 -15.08
N VAL A 310 27.55 -0.47 -14.99
CA VAL A 310 26.15 -0.70 -15.40
C VAL A 310 25.34 -1.15 -14.19
N ILE A 311 24.30 -0.39 -13.85
CA ILE A 311 23.31 -0.72 -12.80
C ILE A 311 21.94 -0.90 -13.48
N LYS A 312 21.33 -2.08 -13.36
CA LYS A 312 20.07 -2.39 -14.06
C LYS A 312 19.11 -3.33 -13.36
N ASN A 313 17.83 -3.27 -13.70
CA ASN A 313 16.78 -4.17 -13.18
C ASN A 313 16.74 -4.23 -11.63
N CYS A 314 17.14 -3.16 -10.95
CA CYS A 314 17.29 -3.15 -9.49
C CYS A 314 16.08 -2.52 -8.79
N TYR A 315 15.76 -3.02 -7.60
CA TYR A 315 14.77 -2.43 -6.70
C TYR A 315 15.45 -1.95 -5.42
N ILE A 316 15.33 -0.66 -5.11
CA ILE A 316 16.07 -0.03 -4.01
C ILE A 316 15.09 0.75 -3.12
N SER A 317 14.95 0.36 -1.85
CA SER A 317 14.11 1.06 -0.86
C SER A 317 14.89 1.25 0.43
N VAL A 318 15.39 2.47 0.67
CA VAL A 318 16.46 2.71 1.65
C VAL A 318 16.29 4.00 2.49
N GLY A 319 17.13 4.13 3.53
CA GLY A 319 17.12 5.24 4.49
C GLY A 319 18.03 6.43 4.14
N ASP A 320 18.85 6.37 3.08
CA ASP A 320 19.54 7.55 2.52
C ASP A 320 19.44 7.58 0.97
N ASP A 321 20.50 7.85 0.21
CA ASP A 321 20.46 7.90 -1.27
C ASP A 321 20.27 6.51 -1.90
N GLY A 322 19.40 6.39 -2.92
CA GLY A 322 19.19 5.10 -3.59
C GLY A 322 20.39 4.64 -4.41
N ILE A 323 20.90 5.53 -5.28
CA ILE A 323 22.21 5.39 -5.94
C ILE A 323 22.96 6.71 -5.75
N ALA A 324 24.21 6.66 -5.28
CA ALA A 324 25.04 7.83 -5.00
C ALA A 324 26.38 7.74 -5.74
N ILE A 325 26.51 8.44 -6.87
CA ILE A 325 27.77 8.49 -7.64
C ILE A 325 28.73 9.48 -6.97
N LYS A 326 29.93 9.01 -6.64
CA LYS A 326 30.98 9.73 -5.90
C LYS A 326 32.33 9.64 -6.61
N SER A 327 33.31 10.43 -6.16
CA SER A 327 34.72 10.36 -6.55
C SER A 327 35.63 11.03 -5.51
N GLY A 328 35.46 10.69 -4.23
CA GLY A 328 36.24 11.28 -3.13
C GLY A 328 35.89 12.73 -2.77
N TRP A 329 36.57 13.25 -1.73
CA TRP A 329 36.15 14.41 -0.96
C TRP A 329 37.25 15.47 -0.82
N ASP A 330 36.96 16.68 -1.28
CA ASP A 330 37.79 17.90 -1.23
C ASP A 330 39.25 17.63 -1.62
N GLN A 331 40.23 18.11 -0.83
CA GLN A 331 41.65 18.00 -1.16
C GLN A 331 42.13 16.54 -1.33
N TYR A 332 41.50 15.58 -0.66
CA TYR A 332 41.83 14.16 -0.78
C TYR A 332 41.31 13.56 -2.09
N GLY A 333 40.09 13.94 -2.52
CA GLY A 333 39.55 13.52 -3.82
C GLY A 333 40.32 14.14 -4.99
N ILE A 334 40.67 15.43 -4.87
CA ILE A 334 41.52 16.15 -5.83
C ILE A 334 42.89 15.49 -5.95
N ALA A 335 43.54 15.16 -4.82
CA ALA A 335 44.84 14.49 -4.82
C ALA A 335 44.78 13.02 -5.30
N TYR A 336 43.63 12.34 -5.13
CA TYR A 336 43.43 10.99 -5.66
C TYR A 336 43.22 10.97 -7.18
N GLY A 337 42.57 12.00 -7.74
CA GLY A 337 42.52 12.25 -9.18
C GLY A 337 41.78 11.19 -10.01
N ARG A 338 40.90 10.39 -9.40
CA ARG A 338 40.10 9.36 -10.08
C ARG A 338 38.63 9.78 -10.21
N PRO A 339 38.12 10.08 -11.42
CA PRO A 339 36.72 10.40 -11.63
C PRO A 339 35.84 9.14 -11.57
N SER A 340 34.53 9.32 -11.31
CA SER A 340 33.52 8.33 -11.69
C SER A 340 33.04 8.62 -13.10
N THR A 341 33.19 7.69 -14.04
CA THR A 341 32.89 7.92 -15.45
C THR A 341 32.36 6.70 -16.20
N ASN A 342 31.62 6.96 -17.28
CA ASN A 342 30.94 5.95 -18.11
C ASN A 342 29.98 5.08 -17.27
N ILE A 343 28.99 5.72 -16.63
CA ILE A 343 28.04 5.04 -15.73
C ILE A 343 26.65 5.02 -16.37
N ILE A 344 26.06 3.83 -16.51
CA ILE A 344 24.71 3.62 -17.02
C ILE A 344 23.82 3.06 -15.90
N ILE A 345 22.75 3.78 -15.57
CA ILE A 345 21.69 3.34 -14.66
C ILE A 345 20.43 3.18 -15.51
N HIS A 346 19.94 1.95 -15.71
CA HIS A 346 18.77 1.71 -16.55
C HIS A 346 17.75 0.70 -16.00
N ASN A 347 16.45 0.98 -16.13
CA ASN A 347 15.37 0.12 -15.61
C ASN A 347 15.50 -0.15 -14.09
N VAL A 348 15.35 0.90 -13.27
CA VAL A 348 15.53 0.83 -11.81
C VAL A 348 14.34 1.49 -11.09
N THR A 349 13.84 0.84 -10.02
CA THR A 349 12.78 1.38 -9.15
C THR A 349 13.37 1.78 -7.80
N ILE A 350 13.15 3.03 -7.36
CA ILE A 350 13.81 3.61 -6.18
C ILE A 350 12.83 4.31 -5.23
N ARG A 351 13.02 4.08 -3.92
CA ARG A 351 12.37 4.79 -2.80
C ARG A 351 13.40 5.29 -1.77
N SER A 352 13.42 6.60 -1.52
CA SER A 352 14.31 7.29 -0.55
C SER A 352 13.57 8.41 0.19
N MET A 353 13.07 8.12 1.39
CA MET A 353 12.30 9.09 2.19
C MET A 353 13.14 10.15 2.91
N VAL A 354 14.47 9.97 2.98
CA VAL A 354 15.39 10.90 3.66
C VAL A 354 16.19 11.77 2.68
N SER A 355 16.57 11.23 1.50
CA SER A 355 17.64 11.81 0.70
C SER A 355 17.27 12.05 -0.78
N ALA A 356 17.65 11.18 -1.72
CA ALA A 356 17.26 11.24 -3.14
C ALA A 356 17.22 9.82 -3.74
N GLY A 357 16.50 9.65 -4.86
CA GLY A 357 16.52 8.40 -5.62
C GLY A 357 17.88 8.16 -6.29
N VAL A 358 18.32 9.10 -7.14
CA VAL A 358 19.69 9.11 -7.70
C VAL A 358 20.37 10.42 -7.32
N SER A 359 21.57 10.35 -6.75
CA SER A 359 22.40 11.49 -6.38
C SER A 359 23.77 11.42 -7.02
N ILE A 360 24.32 12.57 -7.39
CA ILE A 360 25.75 12.77 -7.66
C ILE A 360 26.33 13.63 -6.52
N GLY A 361 27.53 13.30 -6.07
CA GLY A 361 28.20 13.94 -4.94
C GLY A 361 27.70 13.45 -3.57
N SER A 362 28.03 14.11 -2.46
CA SER A 362 28.68 15.42 -2.39
C SER A 362 30.17 15.32 -2.68
N GLU A 363 30.69 14.15 -2.41
CA GLU A 363 32.04 13.67 -2.58
C GLU A 363 32.23 13.40 -4.08
N MET A 364 32.52 14.44 -4.88
CA MET A 364 32.72 14.35 -6.34
C MET A 364 34.06 14.95 -6.80
N SER A 365 35.05 14.98 -5.89
CA SER A 365 36.26 15.81 -6.01
C SER A 365 37.34 15.28 -6.96
N GLY A 366 37.26 14.02 -7.39
CA GLY A 366 37.99 13.47 -8.52
C GLY A 366 37.30 13.71 -9.87
N GLY A 367 36.08 14.28 -9.87
CA GLY A 367 35.24 14.53 -11.04
C GLY A 367 34.17 13.44 -11.27
N VAL A 368 33.06 13.80 -11.91
CA VAL A 368 32.04 12.85 -12.38
C VAL A 368 31.63 13.22 -13.79
N SER A 369 31.65 12.25 -14.72
CA SER A 369 31.30 12.50 -16.12
C SER A 369 30.61 11.34 -16.82
N ASN A 370 29.98 11.62 -17.96
CA ASN A 370 29.42 10.60 -18.88
C ASN A 370 28.47 9.63 -18.17
N VAL A 371 27.43 10.17 -17.52
CA VAL A 371 26.43 9.40 -16.77
C VAL A 371 25.11 9.39 -17.53
N LEU A 372 24.57 8.21 -17.82
CA LEU A 372 23.23 8.00 -18.35
C LEU A 372 22.33 7.40 -17.26
N VAL A 373 21.21 8.06 -16.98
CA VAL A 373 20.17 7.61 -16.06
C VAL A 373 18.87 7.53 -16.86
N GLU A 374 18.45 6.32 -17.25
CA GLU A 374 17.28 6.14 -18.11
C GLU A 374 16.28 5.08 -17.66
N ASN A 375 14.99 5.28 -17.95
CA ASN A 375 13.92 4.35 -17.58
C ASN A 375 13.89 4.09 -16.06
N VAL A 376 13.87 5.16 -15.25
CA VAL A 376 13.93 5.08 -13.77
C VAL A 376 12.61 5.54 -13.16
N HIS A 377 12.01 4.71 -12.32
CA HIS A 377 10.83 5.06 -11.51
C HIS A 377 11.29 5.42 -10.09
N ILE A 378 11.04 6.66 -9.70
CA ILE A 378 11.30 7.11 -8.33
C ILE A 378 9.95 7.46 -7.71
N TRP A 379 9.61 6.80 -6.60
CA TRP A 379 8.34 6.96 -5.90
C TRP A 379 8.56 7.19 -4.41
N ASP A 380 7.57 7.77 -3.70
CA ASP A 380 7.60 8.04 -2.26
C ASP A 380 8.98 8.50 -1.75
N SER A 381 9.52 9.53 -2.39
CA SER A 381 10.89 9.97 -2.13
C SER A 381 11.00 11.46 -1.85
N ARG A 382 11.94 11.82 -0.98
CA ARG A 382 12.17 13.22 -0.60
C ARG A 382 12.71 14.04 -1.76
N ARG A 383 13.48 13.41 -2.64
CA ARG A 383 13.97 13.99 -3.90
C ARG A 383 14.02 12.92 -4.98
N GLY A 384 13.80 13.31 -6.24
CA GLY A 384 13.98 12.42 -7.39
C GLY A 384 15.45 12.27 -7.74
N VAL A 385 15.92 13.08 -8.69
CA VAL A 385 17.32 13.13 -9.11
C VAL A 385 18.04 14.35 -8.52
N ARG A 386 19.30 14.19 -8.13
CA ARG A 386 20.05 15.23 -7.39
C ARG A 386 21.52 15.35 -7.79
N ILE A 387 22.04 16.57 -7.78
CA ILE A 387 23.47 16.88 -7.70
C ILE A 387 23.72 17.73 -6.43
N LYS A 388 24.68 17.33 -5.59
CA LYS A 388 25.12 18.07 -4.38
C LYS A 388 26.63 18.36 -4.47
N THR A 389 27.04 19.62 -4.24
CA THR A 389 28.47 20.04 -4.23
C THR A 389 28.66 21.36 -3.47
N ALA A 390 29.90 21.84 -3.32
CA ALA A 390 30.29 23.07 -2.62
C ALA A 390 31.63 23.65 -3.14
N PRO A 391 31.95 24.93 -2.87
CA PRO A 391 33.32 25.43 -2.95
C PRO A 391 34.21 24.60 -2.03
N GLY A 392 35.42 24.25 -2.48
CA GLY A 392 36.28 23.24 -1.83
C GLY A 392 36.35 21.91 -2.57
N ARG A 393 35.28 21.53 -3.28
CA ARG A 393 35.20 20.24 -3.96
C ARG A 393 36.08 20.13 -5.20
N GLY A 394 36.33 21.24 -5.91
CA GLY A 394 37.05 21.24 -7.18
C GLY A 394 36.42 20.37 -8.27
N ALA A 395 37.23 20.02 -9.28
CA ALA A 395 36.85 19.16 -10.39
C ALA A 395 35.52 19.54 -11.08
N TYR A 396 34.67 18.57 -11.43
CA TYR A 396 33.51 18.78 -12.30
C TYR A 396 32.39 17.75 -12.08
N VAL A 397 31.16 18.14 -12.44
CA VAL A 397 30.07 17.21 -12.81
C VAL A 397 29.61 17.60 -14.20
N SER A 398 29.86 16.75 -15.20
CA SER A 398 29.61 17.07 -16.62
C SER A 398 29.02 15.92 -17.43
N ASN A 399 28.38 16.23 -18.56
CA ASN A 399 27.82 15.25 -19.50
C ASN A 399 26.86 14.25 -18.81
N ILE A 400 25.87 14.77 -18.08
CA ILE A 400 24.89 13.97 -17.33
C ILE A 400 23.56 13.96 -18.10
N THR A 401 23.08 12.77 -18.47
CA THR A 401 21.81 12.59 -19.21
C THR A 401 20.79 11.86 -18.35
N TYR A 402 19.68 12.53 -18.06
CA TYR A 402 18.49 11.96 -17.46
C TYR A 402 17.41 11.78 -18.54
N ARG A 403 16.88 10.56 -18.71
CA ARG A 403 15.92 10.21 -19.77
C ARG A 403 14.79 9.32 -19.25
N ASN A 404 13.54 9.55 -19.67
CA ASN A 404 12.40 8.68 -19.32
C ASN A 404 12.35 8.37 -17.82
N ILE A 405 12.18 9.42 -17.00
CA ILE A 405 12.15 9.29 -15.54
C ILE A 405 10.74 9.59 -15.04
N THR A 406 10.16 8.64 -14.33
CA THR A 406 8.85 8.75 -13.69
C THR A 406 9.02 9.19 -12.24
N LEU A 407 8.43 10.32 -11.87
CA LEU A 407 8.51 10.95 -10.55
C LEU A 407 7.15 10.91 -9.86
N GLU A 408 7.01 10.05 -8.86
CA GLU A 408 5.74 9.80 -8.17
C GLU A 408 5.79 10.22 -6.69
N HIS A 409 4.84 11.04 -6.24
CA HIS A 409 4.71 11.48 -4.84
C HIS A 409 5.98 12.16 -4.27
N ILE A 410 6.78 12.79 -5.12
CA ILE A 410 8.12 13.32 -4.79
C ILE A 410 8.08 14.70 -4.14
N ARG A 411 8.81 14.89 -3.02
CA ARG A 411 8.85 16.21 -2.36
C ARG A 411 9.62 17.29 -3.14
N VAL A 412 10.68 16.95 -3.88
CA VAL A 412 11.33 17.82 -4.89
C VAL A 412 11.86 16.99 -6.06
N GLY A 413 11.38 17.19 -7.29
CA GLY A 413 11.68 16.31 -8.43
C GLY A 413 13.17 16.29 -8.82
N ILE A 414 13.61 17.37 -9.46
CA ILE A 414 15.01 17.61 -9.87
C ILE A 414 15.65 18.59 -8.89
N VAL A 415 16.85 18.28 -8.39
CA VAL A 415 17.59 19.11 -7.44
C VAL A 415 19.05 19.31 -7.86
N ILE A 416 19.53 20.54 -7.91
CA ILE A 416 20.97 20.86 -7.93
C ILE A 416 21.24 21.85 -6.79
N LYS A 417 22.27 21.59 -5.99
CA LYS A 417 22.66 22.43 -4.84
C LYS A 417 24.18 22.60 -4.79
N THR A 418 24.66 23.84 -4.85
CA THR A 418 26.10 24.19 -4.84
C THR A 418 26.59 24.77 -3.51
N ASP A 419 25.78 24.74 -2.45
CA ASP A 419 26.11 25.14 -1.08
C ASP A 419 26.06 23.94 -0.10
N TYR A 420 26.59 22.78 -0.48
CA TYR A 420 26.68 21.58 0.38
C TYR A 420 27.98 21.60 1.22
N ASN A 421 28.16 22.65 2.03
CA ASN A 421 29.41 23.01 2.70
C ASN A 421 29.72 22.09 3.90
N GLU A 422 30.07 20.84 3.61
CA GLU A 422 30.52 19.82 4.55
C GLU A 422 31.93 19.37 4.13
N HIS A 423 32.92 19.51 5.01
CA HIS A 423 34.34 19.36 4.69
C HIS A 423 35.04 18.43 5.70
N PRO A 424 36.12 17.72 5.32
CA PRO A 424 36.78 16.74 6.20
C PRO A 424 37.51 17.41 7.37
N ASP A 425 38.15 18.54 7.08
CA ASP A 425 38.82 19.44 8.01
C ASP A 425 38.95 20.84 7.39
N GLU A 426 39.66 21.75 8.07
CA GLU A 426 39.91 23.12 7.60
C GLU A 426 41.01 23.19 6.52
N GLY A 427 41.48 22.05 5.99
CA GLY A 427 42.58 21.95 5.02
C GLY A 427 42.16 21.96 3.55
N PHE A 428 40.86 22.11 3.26
CA PHE A 428 40.36 22.29 1.89
C PHE A 428 40.70 23.69 1.36
N ASP A 429 40.82 23.85 0.04
CA ASP A 429 40.94 25.17 -0.60
C ASP A 429 39.56 25.70 -1.00
N PRO A 430 39.00 26.75 -0.37
CA PRO A 430 37.71 27.30 -0.75
C PRO A 430 37.63 27.80 -2.20
N LYS A 431 38.78 28.04 -2.85
CA LYS A 431 38.86 28.45 -4.27
C LYS A 431 38.79 27.26 -5.25
N ALA A 432 38.87 26.03 -4.76
CA ALA A 432 38.61 24.83 -5.55
C ALA A 432 37.11 24.72 -5.86
N VAL A 433 36.64 25.49 -6.84
CA VAL A 433 35.23 25.51 -7.26
C VAL A 433 34.95 24.43 -8.32
N PRO A 434 33.86 23.65 -8.18
CA PRO A 434 33.46 22.63 -9.15
C PRO A 434 32.84 23.25 -10.42
N ILE A 435 33.10 22.67 -11.58
CA ILE A 435 32.41 23.01 -12.84
C ILE A 435 31.15 22.13 -12.98
N ILE A 436 29.97 22.73 -13.13
CA ILE A 436 28.70 22.00 -13.27
C ILE A 436 28.05 22.36 -14.61
N GLU A 437 28.14 21.47 -15.60
CA GLU A 437 27.69 21.76 -16.97
C GLU A 437 27.20 20.54 -17.77
N ASN A 438 26.59 20.80 -18.95
CA ASN A 438 26.14 19.77 -19.90
C ASN A 438 25.19 18.73 -19.25
N ILE A 439 24.09 19.22 -18.68
CA ILE A 439 23.09 18.40 -17.98
C ILE A 439 21.79 18.38 -18.79
N SER A 440 21.37 17.19 -19.22
CA SER A 440 20.17 17.00 -20.04
C SER A 440 19.07 16.29 -19.27
N TYR A 441 17.84 16.81 -19.37
CA TYR A 441 16.61 16.24 -18.83
C TYR A 441 15.64 16.01 -19.99
N SER A 442 15.31 14.75 -20.27
CA SER A 442 14.50 14.33 -21.42
C SER A 442 13.38 13.37 -21.01
N SER A 443 12.15 13.57 -21.48
CA SER A 443 10.99 12.72 -21.14
C SER A 443 10.84 12.53 -19.62
N ILE A 444 10.69 13.64 -18.89
CA ILE A 444 10.57 13.62 -17.43
C ILE A 444 9.10 13.80 -17.04
N HIS A 445 8.48 12.74 -16.53
CA HIS A 445 7.05 12.68 -16.28
C HIS A 445 6.75 12.38 -14.81
N GLY A 446 5.53 12.67 -14.35
CA GLY A 446 5.17 12.32 -12.97
C GLY A 446 3.92 13.00 -12.43
N HIS A 447 3.55 12.66 -11.20
CA HIS A 447 2.47 13.30 -10.45
C HIS A 447 2.76 13.32 -8.95
N GLY A 448 1.99 14.11 -8.20
CA GLY A 448 2.19 14.25 -6.75
C GLY A 448 3.52 14.89 -6.39
N VAL A 449 4.13 15.68 -7.30
CA VAL A 449 5.43 16.32 -7.04
C VAL A 449 5.24 17.71 -6.44
N ARG A 450 5.83 17.99 -5.28
CA ARG A 450 5.58 19.27 -4.57
C ARG A 450 6.39 20.45 -5.13
N VAL A 451 7.59 20.20 -5.66
CA VAL A 451 8.43 21.18 -6.38
C VAL A 451 9.15 20.43 -7.50
N PRO A 452 8.67 20.47 -8.75
CA PRO A 452 9.30 19.70 -9.84
C PRO A 452 10.77 20.01 -10.09
N VAL A 453 11.21 21.27 -10.00
CA VAL A 453 12.63 21.63 -10.24
C VAL A 453 13.14 22.66 -9.24
N ARG A 454 14.33 22.41 -8.69
CA ARG A 454 15.12 23.34 -7.90
C ARG A 454 16.60 23.25 -8.26
N ILE A 455 17.09 24.19 -9.07
CA ILE A 455 18.50 24.32 -9.41
C ILE A 455 19.03 25.57 -8.70
N GLN A 456 19.88 25.38 -7.70
CA GLN A 456 20.51 26.44 -6.92
C GLN A 456 22.02 26.41 -7.14
N GLY A 457 22.47 27.17 -8.15
CA GLY A 457 23.86 27.58 -8.31
C GLY A 457 24.17 28.88 -7.55
N SER A 458 25.45 29.27 -7.56
CA SER A 458 25.98 30.54 -7.03
C SER A 458 26.72 31.33 -8.12
N ALA A 459 27.20 32.53 -7.79
CA ALA A 459 28.05 33.32 -8.71
C ALA A 459 29.41 32.63 -8.98
N GLU A 460 29.91 31.89 -8.00
CA GLU A 460 31.15 31.11 -8.06
C GLU A 460 30.95 29.76 -8.77
N ILE A 461 29.78 29.13 -8.58
CA ILE A 461 29.40 27.84 -9.14
C ILE A 461 28.09 28.01 -9.93
N PRO A 462 28.13 28.66 -11.11
CA PRO A 462 26.98 28.73 -12.01
C PRO A 462 26.75 27.38 -12.69
N VAL A 463 25.48 26.99 -12.83
CA VAL A 463 25.07 25.74 -13.48
C VAL A 463 24.84 26.02 -14.97
N LYS A 464 25.66 25.45 -15.86
CA LYS A 464 25.71 25.80 -17.30
C LYS A 464 25.12 24.71 -18.19
N ASN A 465 24.74 25.10 -19.41
CA ASN A 465 24.24 24.22 -20.47
C ASN A 465 23.26 23.15 -19.96
N VAL A 466 22.26 23.59 -19.18
CA VAL A 466 21.15 22.72 -18.76
C VAL A 466 20.12 22.67 -19.88
N THR A 467 19.72 21.49 -20.32
CA THR A 467 18.67 21.32 -21.33
C THR A 467 17.47 20.59 -20.72
N PHE A 468 16.27 21.13 -20.92
CA PHE A 468 15.00 20.42 -20.70
C PHE A 468 14.30 20.18 -22.03
N HIS A 469 13.78 18.96 -22.23
CA HIS A 469 13.02 18.58 -23.41
C HIS A 469 11.95 17.57 -23.00
N ASP A 470 10.70 17.73 -23.43
CA ASP A 470 9.59 16.83 -23.11
C ASP A 470 9.47 16.56 -21.59
N MET A 471 8.86 17.49 -20.85
CA MET A 471 8.68 17.35 -19.40
C MET A 471 7.25 17.68 -18.99
N SER A 472 6.63 16.81 -18.20
CA SER A 472 5.26 17.03 -17.70
C SER A 472 5.08 16.42 -16.31
N VAL A 473 5.24 17.26 -15.27
CA VAL A 473 5.23 16.83 -13.87
C VAL A 473 4.07 17.46 -13.09
N GLY A 474 3.08 16.62 -12.75
CA GLY A 474 1.90 16.97 -11.98
C GLY A 474 2.19 17.34 -10.52
N LEU A 475 1.46 18.34 -10.02
CA LEU A 475 1.72 19.03 -8.76
C LEU A 475 0.81 18.57 -7.61
N VAL A 476 1.35 18.48 -6.38
CA VAL A 476 0.53 18.35 -5.16
C VAL A 476 -0.27 19.64 -4.88
N ASP A 477 0.35 20.78 -5.16
CA ASP A 477 -0.15 22.11 -4.77
C ASP A 477 0.02 23.10 -5.92
N ARG A 478 -1.00 23.94 -6.19
CA ARG A 478 -0.83 25.19 -6.96
C ARG A 478 -0.17 26.26 -6.07
N LYS A 479 1.15 26.15 -5.86
CA LYS A 479 1.99 27.12 -5.09
C LYS A 479 2.99 27.83 -6.00
N ASN A 480 3.29 29.09 -5.71
CA ASN A 480 4.00 30.03 -6.60
C ASN A 480 5.50 29.74 -6.84
N HIS A 481 6.00 28.54 -6.51
CA HIS A 481 7.44 28.23 -6.51
C HIS A 481 7.68 26.78 -7.00
N VAL A 482 7.21 26.44 -8.19
CA VAL A 482 7.25 25.06 -8.75
C VAL A 482 8.54 24.75 -9.52
N PHE A 483 9.03 25.72 -10.28
CA PHE A 483 10.32 25.70 -10.95
C PHE A 483 11.17 26.81 -10.31
N GLN A 484 12.34 26.46 -9.78
CA GLN A 484 13.18 27.37 -8.99
C GLN A 484 14.61 27.35 -9.53
N CYS A 485 15.15 28.52 -9.91
CA CYS A 485 16.47 28.65 -10.51
C CYS A 485 17.25 29.82 -9.89
N SER A 486 18.53 29.62 -9.57
CA SER A 486 19.50 30.69 -9.31
C SER A 486 20.83 30.36 -9.99
N PHE A 487 21.43 31.34 -10.67
CA PHE A 487 22.69 31.19 -11.42
C PHE A 487 22.70 29.96 -12.38
N VAL A 488 21.66 29.86 -13.21
CA VAL A 488 21.49 28.78 -14.19
C VAL A 488 21.50 29.37 -15.60
N GLN A 489 22.23 28.73 -16.50
CA GLN A 489 22.27 29.02 -17.94
C GLN A 489 21.91 27.74 -18.70
N GLY A 490 20.99 27.84 -19.66
CA GLY A 490 20.43 26.68 -20.31
C GLY A 490 19.20 26.98 -21.16
N GLN A 491 18.62 25.92 -21.72
CA GLN A 491 17.56 25.98 -22.72
C GLN A 491 16.42 25.02 -22.41
N VAL A 492 15.25 25.32 -22.95
CA VAL A 492 14.06 24.48 -22.96
C VAL A 492 13.65 24.27 -24.40
N VAL A 493 13.50 23.02 -24.83
CA VAL A 493 13.11 22.65 -26.19
C VAL A 493 11.76 21.94 -26.13
N GLY A 494 10.77 22.47 -26.84
CA GLY A 494 9.42 21.90 -26.88
C GLY A 494 8.62 22.13 -25.59
N TYR A 495 7.61 21.29 -25.35
CA TYR A 495 6.69 21.46 -24.23
C TYR A 495 7.31 21.07 -22.86
N VAL A 496 7.21 21.97 -21.88
CA VAL A 496 7.61 21.72 -20.48
C VAL A 496 6.58 22.24 -19.49
N PHE A 497 6.07 21.34 -18.65
CA PHE A 497 5.17 21.63 -17.53
C PHE A 497 5.76 21.11 -16.20
N PRO A 498 5.77 21.91 -15.11
CA PRO A 498 5.29 23.29 -15.02
C PRO A 498 6.20 24.29 -15.75
N VAL A 499 5.69 25.50 -15.96
CA VAL A 499 6.38 26.58 -16.69
C VAL A 499 7.80 26.83 -16.13
N PRO A 500 8.84 26.85 -16.98
CA PRO A 500 10.24 27.02 -16.59
C PRO A 500 10.59 28.43 -16.09
N CYS A 501 11.79 28.57 -15.54
CA CYS A 501 12.34 29.86 -15.12
C CYS A 501 12.65 30.78 -16.31
N LYS A 502 12.50 32.09 -16.13
CA LYS A 502 12.76 33.13 -17.15
C LYS A 502 14.22 33.26 -17.64
N ASN A 503 15.16 32.58 -16.97
CA ASN A 503 16.58 32.57 -17.30
C ASN A 503 17.02 31.31 -18.08
N LEU A 504 16.06 30.60 -18.68
CA LEU A 504 16.30 29.51 -19.62
C LEU A 504 15.70 29.92 -20.97
N ASP A 505 16.48 29.79 -22.04
CA ASP A 505 16.06 30.17 -23.38
C ASP A 505 15.01 29.18 -23.92
N LEU A 506 13.88 29.69 -24.42
CA LEU A 506 12.76 28.87 -24.89
C LEU A 506 12.84 28.64 -26.40
N TYR A 507 12.84 27.39 -26.82
CA TYR A 507 12.90 26.98 -28.22
C TYR A 507 11.74 26.05 -28.58
N ASN A 508 11.16 26.24 -29.76
CA ASN A 508 10.13 25.34 -30.27
C ASN A 508 10.71 23.99 -30.75
N GLU A 509 9.85 23.07 -31.19
CA GLU A 509 10.26 21.74 -31.69
C GLU A 509 11.23 21.77 -32.89
N ARG A 510 11.31 22.90 -33.61
CA ARG A 510 12.25 23.13 -34.72
C ARG A 510 13.58 23.74 -34.28
N ARG A 511 13.74 24.00 -32.97
CA ARG A 511 14.85 24.75 -32.37
C ARG A 511 14.95 26.22 -32.82
N GLU A 512 13.82 26.81 -33.19
CA GLU A 512 13.68 28.25 -33.39
C GLU A 512 13.40 28.92 -32.03
N LEU A 513 14.04 30.05 -31.72
CA LEU A 513 13.86 30.76 -30.44
C LEU A 513 12.45 31.35 -30.36
N ASP A 514 11.70 31.02 -29.30
CA ASP A 514 10.29 31.33 -29.17
C ASP A 514 9.91 31.72 -27.71
N PRO A 515 10.09 33.00 -27.32
CA PRO A 515 9.89 33.44 -25.93
C PRO A 515 8.45 33.31 -25.43
N ASN A 516 7.47 33.11 -26.34
CA ASN A 516 6.05 32.97 -26.00
C ASN A 516 5.56 31.50 -26.02
N LEU A 517 6.48 30.51 -26.08
CA LEU A 517 6.18 29.08 -26.29
C LEU A 517 5.06 28.58 -25.37
N ASN A 518 5.22 28.77 -24.06
CA ASN A 518 4.27 28.31 -23.05
C ASN A 518 2.91 29.03 -23.11
N ASP A 519 2.90 30.34 -23.37
CA ASP A 519 1.67 31.14 -23.40
C ASP A 519 0.74 30.73 -24.54
N ARG A 520 1.29 30.36 -25.71
CA ARG A 520 0.49 29.80 -26.80
C ARG A 520 -0.12 28.44 -26.43
N CYS A 521 0.61 27.54 -25.77
CA CYS A 521 0.05 26.26 -25.31
C CYS A 521 -1.14 26.45 -24.35
N TRP A 522 -1.05 27.39 -23.40
CA TRP A 522 -2.17 27.72 -22.51
C TRP A 522 -3.41 28.22 -23.27
N SER A 523 -3.22 28.99 -24.35
CA SER A 523 -4.33 29.49 -25.18
C SER A 523 -5.04 28.40 -26.02
N HIS A 524 -4.38 27.27 -26.28
CA HIS A 524 -4.99 26.12 -26.96
C HIS A 524 -5.77 25.22 -25.98
N LEU A 525 -5.26 25.00 -24.76
CA LEU A 525 -5.98 24.24 -23.72
C LEU A 525 -7.26 24.94 -23.22
N ALA A 526 -7.40 26.24 -23.49
CA ALA A 526 -8.62 27.00 -23.23
C ALA A 526 -9.71 26.86 -24.31
N ARG A 527 -9.50 26.06 -25.36
CA ARG A 527 -10.45 25.87 -26.48
C ARG A 527 -10.96 24.43 -26.52
N PRO A 528 -12.24 24.15 -26.16
CA PRO A 528 -12.80 22.80 -26.28
C PRO A 528 -12.97 22.43 -27.76
N HIS A 529 -12.12 21.52 -28.24
CA HIS A 529 -12.04 21.11 -29.66
C HIS A 529 -13.15 20.11 -30.09
N TRP A 530 -14.37 20.27 -29.58
CA TRP A 530 -15.50 19.34 -29.77
C TRP A 530 -16.87 20.02 -29.97
N LEU A 531 -16.95 21.05 -30.82
CA LEU A 531 -18.21 21.58 -31.34
C LEU A 531 -18.08 21.94 -32.85
N PRO A 532 -19.13 21.72 -33.67
CA PRO A 532 -19.21 22.22 -35.04
C PRO A 532 -19.21 23.75 -35.15
N ALA A 533 -19.10 24.26 -36.38
CA ALA A 533 -18.77 25.65 -36.66
C ALA A 533 -19.93 26.66 -36.52
N ASP A 534 -21.17 26.22 -36.30
CA ASP A 534 -22.34 26.95 -36.81
C ASP A 534 -23.23 27.61 -35.74
N GLU A 535 -23.08 27.29 -34.45
CA GLU A 535 -23.80 27.94 -33.34
C GLU A 535 -23.03 29.12 -32.72
N ARG A 536 -22.61 30.09 -33.54
CA ARG A 536 -21.74 31.21 -33.11
C ARG A 536 -22.42 32.58 -32.92
N HIS A 537 -23.71 32.62 -32.59
CA HIS A 537 -24.43 33.89 -32.34
C HIS A 537 -25.44 33.86 -31.16
N ALA A 538 -24.94 33.94 -29.92
CA ALA A 538 -25.70 34.48 -28.78
C ALA A 538 -24.77 34.91 -27.62
N LEU A 539 -25.25 35.84 -26.78
CA LEU A 539 -24.75 36.18 -25.43
C LEU A 539 -23.28 36.60 -25.29
N SER A 540 -23.01 37.89 -25.56
CA SER A 540 -21.88 38.62 -24.99
C SER A 540 -22.22 39.19 -23.59
N LEU A 541 -21.40 38.91 -22.58
CA LEU A 541 -21.44 39.57 -21.27
C LEU A 541 -20.00 39.88 -20.76
N PRO A 542 -19.82 40.92 -19.93
CA PRO A 542 -18.50 41.52 -19.69
C PRO A 542 -17.63 40.81 -18.65
N ILE A 543 -16.34 41.12 -18.72
CA ILE A 543 -15.28 40.62 -17.82
C ILE A 543 -15.50 41.11 -16.39
N LEU A 544 -15.39 40.20 -15.41
CA LEU A 544 -15.36 40.50 -13.98
C LEU A 544 -14.14 39.84 -13.31
N ASN A 545 -13.39 40.60 -12.52
CA ASN A 545 -12.12 40.19 -11.90
C ASN A 545 -12.31 39.11 -10.82
N SER A 546 -11.66 37.96 -10.96
CA SER A 546 -11.60 36.92 -9.93
C SER A 546 -10.31 36.98 -9.10
N LYS A 547 -10.35 37.74 -7.99
CA LYS A 547 -9.46 37.49 -6.84
C LYS A 547 -10.08 36.40 -5.96
N GLN A 548 -9.24 35.68 -5.21
CA GLN A 548 -9.60 34.61 -4.25
C GLN A 548 -10.31 33.37 -4.83
N ILE A 549 -9.54 32.43 -5.39
CA ILE A 549 -9.88 30.99 -5.32
C ILE A 549 -8.63 30.20 -4.89
N LYS A 550 -8.72 29.50 -3.74
CA LYS A 550 -7.75 28.51 -3.24
C LYS A 550 -8.48 27.45 -2.41
N CYS A 551 -8.01 26.21 -2.48
CA CYS A 551 -8.27 25.13 -1.52
C CYS A 551 -9.75 24.77 -1.21
N SER A 552 -10.49 24.27 -2.21
CA SER A 552 -11.69 23.42 -1.98
C SER A 552 -11.84 22.25 -2.98
N ALA A 553 -11.34 22.39 -4.21
CA ALA A 553 -11.76 21.61 -5.39
C ALA A 553 -11.42 20.10 -5.46
N VAL A 554 -11.06 19.45 -4.35
CA VAL A 554 -10.98 17.96 -4.23
C VAL A 554 -11.84 17.45 -3.05
N CYS A 555 -12.44 18.35 -2.26
CA CYS A 555 -13.40 18.04 -1.21
C CYS A 555 -14.84 18.45 -1.58
N THR A 556 -15.07 18.87 -2.83
CA THR A 556 -16.37 19.36 -3.32
C THR A 556 -16.67 18.83 -4.73
N PHE A 557 -17.29 17.65 -4.81
CA PHE A 557 -18.33 17.44 -5.82
C PHE A 557 -19.62 18.19 -5.38
N PRO A 558 -20.54 18.51 -6.31
CA PRO A 558 -21.16 19.83 -6.30
C PRO A 558 -22.22 20.04 -5.22
N SER A 559 -22.20 21.23 -4.61
CA SER A 559 -23.11 21.70 -3.56
C SER A 559 -24.58 21.87 -3.98
N PHE A 560 -25.00 21.34 -5.14
CA PHE A 560 -26.31 21.57 -5.74
C PHE A 560 -27.44 20.72 -5.15
N THR A 561 -27.13 19.70 -4.34
CA THR A 561 -28.11 18.95 -3.52
C THR A 561 -28.19 19.46 -2.07
N ALA A 562 -27.13 20.09 -1.57
CA ALA A 562 -27.03 20.53 -0.17
C ALA A 562 -28.05 21.62 0.20
N SER A 563 -28.35 22.55 -0.71
CA SER A 563 -29.33 23.62 -0.46
C SER A 563 -30.76 23.10 -0.28
N LEU A 564 -31.12 21.96 -0.87
CA LEU A 564 -32.44 21.35 -0.72
C LEU A 564 -32.56 20.61 0.63
N ALA A 565 -31.48 19.97 1.08
CA ALA A 565 -31.40 19.35 2.40
C ALA A 565 -31.46 20.38 3.54
N LEU A 566 -30.76 21.52 3.41
CA LEU A 566 -30.79 22.57 4.44
C LEU A 566 -32.16 23.25 4.57
N SER A 567 -32.94 23.38 3.48
CA SER A 567 -34.31 23.87 3.59
C SER A 567 -35.21 22.93 4.40
N LEU A 568 -35.06 21.61 4.24
CA LEU A 568 -35.87 20.61 4.95
C LEU A 568 -35.52 20.48 6.44
N PHE A 569 -34.28 20.79 6.85
CA PHE A 569 -33.93 20.85 8.27
C PHE A 569 -34.40 22.13 8.98
N SER A 570 -34.77 23.18 8.24
CA SER A 570 -35.18 24.45 8.85
C SER A 570 -36.58 24.42 9.48
N SER A 571 -37.46 23.52 9.04
CA SER A 571 -38.85 23.42 9.50
C SER A 571 -39.05 22.65 10.82
N LEU A 572 -38.02 21.95 11.32
CA LEU A 572 -38.10 21.13 12.54
C LEU A 572 -37.47 21.76 13.79
N SER A 573 -36.90 22.97 13.69
CA SER A 573 -36.24 23.65 14.82
C SER A 573 -37.18 24.49 15.71
N SER A 574 -38.50 24.40 15.51
CA SER A 574 -39.51 25.28 16.14
C SER A 574 -40.27 24.65 17.31
N MET A 575 -39.59 23.91 18.18
CA MET A 575 -40.04 23.69 19.56
C MET A 575 -38.87 23.80 20.54
N ALA A 576 -38.89 24.85 21.35
CA ALA A 576 -37.91 25.11 22.40
C ALA A 576 -38.62 25.43 23.72
N LEU A 577 -37.92 25.18 24.83
CA LEU A 577 -38.14 25.53 26.24
C LEU A 577 -38.32 24.31 27.17
N PRO A 578 -37.85 24.38 28.44
CA PRO A 578 -36.81 25.25 28.99
C PRO A 578 -35.69 24.48 29.71
N SER A 579 -34.56 25.16 29.95
CA SER A 579 -33.49 24.65 30.82
C SER A 579 -33.88 24.71 32.30
N GLY A 580 -33.66 23.61 33.02
CA GLY A 580 -33.80 23.50 34.47
C GLY A 580 -32.51 22.98 35.11
N SER A 581 -32.19 23.43 36.32
CA SER A 581 -30.99 23.02 37.07
C SER A 581 -31.28 21.81 38.00
N PHE A 582 -30.38 21.58 38.97
CA PHE A 582 -30.32 20.49 39.96
C PHE A 582 -29.75 19.19 39.37
N ALA A 583 -28.51 18.77 39.72
CA ALA A 583 -27.88 18.51 41.02
C ALA A 583 -27.98 17.02 41.40
N ALA A 584 -26.88 16.46 41.91
CA ALA A 584 -26.79 15.04 42.22
C ALA A 584 -27.59 14.69 43.47
N CYS A 585 -28.36 13.60 43.40
CA CYS A 585 -28.89 12.92 44.58
C CYS A 585 -28.83 11.40 44.37
N SER A 586 -28.36 10.68 45.39
CA SER A 586 -28.35 9.23 45.45
C SER A 586 -29.68 8.69 45.97
N ILE A 587 -30.17 7.58 45.41
CA ILE A 587 -31.29 6.82 45.98
C ILE A 587 -30.92 5.33 45.97
N GLN A 588 -31.12 4.67 47.13
CA GLN A 588 -30.91 3.24 47.35
C GLN A 588 -32.17 2.41 46.99
N PRO A 589 -32.04 1.10 46.74
CA PRO A 589 -33.19 0.25 46.43
C PRO A 589 -34.14 0.10 47.63
N ARG A 590 -35.44 0.01 47.35
CA ARG A 590 -36.46 -0.46 48.32
C ARG A 590 -36.82 -1.92 48.04
N VAL A 591 -37.03 -2.68 49.12
CA VAL A 591 -37.39 -4.10 49.11
C VAL A 591 -38.75 -4.28 49.79
N GLY A 592 -39.59 -5.16 49.24
CA GLY A 592 -40.49 -5.97 50.06
C GLY A 592 -42.00 -5.73 49.94
N ALA A 593 -42.67 -6.61 49.21
CA ALA A 593 -43.96 -7.21 49.58
C ALA A 593 -44.01 -8.62 48.97
N ALA A 594 -44.56 -9.61 49.68
CA ALA A 594 -44.58 -11.01 49.23
C ALA A 594 -45.79 -11.77 49.77
N LEU A 595 -46.35 -12.71 48.98
CA LEU A 595 -47.40 -13.62 49.40
C LEU A 595 -47.28 -15.02 48.73
N ARG A 596 -47.64 -16.04 49.50
CA ARG A 596 -47.50 -17.52 49.34
C ARG A 596 -48.11 -18.08 48.02
N ALA A 597 -47.51 -19.06 47.32
CA ALA A 597 -47.19 -20.49 47.63
C ALA A 597 -48.40 -21.46 47.49
N PRO A 598 -48.22 -22.70 46.96
CA PRO A 598 -47.69 -23.85 47.71
C PRO A 598 -46.63 -24.70 46.93
N ALA A 599 -46.34 -25.96 47.35
CA ALA A 599 -45.12 -26.69 46.95
C ALA A 599 -45.20 -28.25 46.94
N LEU A 600 -44.25 -28.88 46.21
CA LEU A 600 -43.78 -30.30 46.26
C LEU A 600 -44.79 -31.40 45.81
N PRO A 601 -44.37 -32.66 45.53
CA PRO A 601 -43.04 -33.32 45.56
C PRO A 601 -42.41 -33.52 44.15
N SER A 602 -41.14 -33.92 43.88
CA SER A 602 -39.97 -34.53 44.57
C SER A 602 -39.66 -36.00 44.17
N GLN A 603 -38.38 -36.28 43.86
CA GLN A 603 -37.74 -37.57 43.51
C GLN A 603 -37.96 -38.09 42.08
N LYS A 604 -37.00 -38.75 41.40
CA LYS A 604 -35.52 -38.91 41.59
C LYS A 604 -34.91 -39.46 40.27
N ALA A 605 -33.79 -38.91 39.80
CA ALA A 605 -32.86 -39.57 38.86
C ALA A 605 -31.43 -39.01 39.06
N ALA A 606 -30.41 -39.83 38.79
CA ALA A 606 -29.05 -39.58 39.27
C ALA A 606 -28.31 -38.45 38.52
N VAL A 607 -27.68 -37.55 39.29
CA VAL A 607 -26.66 -36.61 38.76
C VAL A 607 -25.31 -37.32 38.72
N ALA A 608 -24.77 -37.53 37.52
CA ALA A 608 -23.34 -37.78 37.35
C ALA A 608 -22.59 -36.44 37.47
N ARG A 609 -21.65 -36.34 38.41
CA ARG A 609 -20.82 -35.14 38.59
C ARG A 609 -19.90 -34.93 37.38
N MET A 610 -20.10 -33.84 36.64
CA MET A 610 -18.98 -33.10 36.07
C MET A 610 -18.76 -31.85 36.90
N ALA A 611 -17.57 -31.71 37.49
CA ALA A 611 -17.29 -30.64 38.44
C ALA A 611 -17.13 -29.29 37.73
N SER A 612 -17.65 -28.22 38.35
CA SER A 612 -17.43 -26.84 37.90
C SER A 612 -15.98 -26.42 38.12
N HIS A 613 -15.08 -26.82 37.23
CA HIS A 613 -13.75 -26.21 37.16
C HIS A 613 -13.90 -24.76 36.72
N ARG A 614 -13.86 -23.84 37.69
CA ARG A 614 -13.37 -22.49 37.47
C ARG A 614 -11.95 -22.60 36.90
N ALA A 615 -11.84 -22.60 35.58
CA ALA A 615 -10.57 -22.31 34.92
C ALA A 615 -10.18 -20.89 35.33
N GLY A 616 -9.16 -20.78 36.20
CA GLY A 616 -8.66 -19.47 36.61
C GLY A 616 -8.13 -18.73 35.39
N ALA A 617 -8.53 -17.46 35.23
CA ALA A 617 -8.04 -16.63 34.14
C ALA A 617 -6.55 -16.29 34.36
N THR A 618 -5.68 -17.21 33.96
CA THR A 618 -4.23 -17.01 33.90
C THR A 618 -3.91 -15.83 32.98
N LYS A 619 -3.05 -14.92 33.43
CA LYS A 619 -2.49 -13.87 32.57
C LYS A 619 -1.52 -14.50 31.56
N GLY A 620 -2.05 -15.00 30.44
CA GLY A 620 -1.26 -15.57 29.35
C GLY A 620 -2.15 -16.28 28.32
N GLY A 621 -1.73 -16.24 27.05
CA GLY A 621 -2.42 -16.91 25.93
C GLY A 621 -3.52 -16.09 25.26
N VAL A 622 -3.13 -15.27 24.27
CA VAL A 622 -4.04 -15.01 23.14
C VAL A 622 -4.13 -16.32 22.34
N SER A 623 -5.30 -16.64 21.78
CA SER A 623 -5.42 -17.84 20.92
C SER A 623 -4.44 -17.76 19.74
N ALA A 624 -3.67 -18.82 19.51
CA ALA A 624 -2.70 -18.95 18.41
C ALA A 624 -3.32 -18.73 17.01
N VAL A 625 -4.65 -18.77 16.90
CA VAL A 625 -5.45 -18.44 15.72
C VAL A 625 -5.44 -16.93 15.39
N CYS A 626 -4.72 -16.09 16.14
CA CYS A 626 -4.75 -14.63 16.04
C CYS A 626 -3.40 -13.93 15.82
N GLU A 627 -2.26 -14.60 15.96
CA GLU A 627 -0.95 -13.97 15.70
C GLU A 627 -0.69 -13.80 14.18
N PRO A 628 0.29 -12.99 13.75
CA PRO A 628 0.71 -12.92 12.35
C PRO A 628 1.02 -14.32 11.82
N LEU A 629 0.24 -14.77 10.84
CA LEU A 629 0.21 -16.16 10.41
C LEU A 629 1.42 -16.44 9.51
N GLY A 630 2.46 -17.08 10.07
CA GLY A 630 3.69 -17.43 9.36
C GLY A 630 3.49 -18.43 8.19
N PRO A 631 4.58 -18.86 7.53
CA PRO A 631 4.48 -19.78 6.39
C PRO A 631 3.81 -21.12 6.75
N ASP A 632 4.01 -21.62 7.98
CA ASP A 632 3.38 -22.84 8.52
C ASP A 632 1.92 -22.65 9.01
N ARG A 633 1.22 -21.62 8.52
CA ARG A 633 -0.15 -21.31 8.95
C ARG A 633 -1.15 -22.40 8.54
N PRO A 634 -2.26 -22.57 9.30
CA PRO A 634 -3.41 -23.30 8.79
C PRO A 634 -3.90 -22.65 7.49
N LEU A 635 -4.12 -23.48 6.47
CA LEU A 635 -4.66 -23.07 5.17
C LEU A 635 -6.12 -23.50 5.05
N TRP A 636 -6.86 -22.84 4.16
CA TRP A 636 -8.27 -23.12 3.92
C TRP A 636 -8.47 -24.56 3.42
N PHE A 637 -7.56 -25.10 2.61
CA PHE A 637 -7.53 -26.50 2.23
C PHE A 637 -6.33 -27.20 2.88
N PRO A 638 -6.53 -28.10 3.85
CA PRO A 638 -5.43 -28.80 4.51
C PRO A 638 -4.55 -29.55 3.52
N GLY A 639 -3.28 -29.16 3.43
CA GLY A 639 -2.30 -29.77 2.51
C GLY A 639 -2.23 -29.16 1.11
N SER A 640 -2.97 -28.08 0.80
CA SER A 640 -2.67 -27.26 -0.38
C SER A 640 -1.40 -26.43 -0.19
N SER A 641 -0.79 -25.97 -1.28
CA SER A 641 0.08 -24.78 -1.26
C SER A 641 -0.77 -23.51 -1.39
N PRO A 642 -0.51 -22.43 -0.63
CA PRO A 642 -1.19 -21.15 -0.86
C PRO A 642 -0.73 -20.53 -2.20
N PRO A 643 -1.56 -19.68 -2.84
CA PRO A 643 -1.12 -18.88 -3.98
C PRO A 643 0.05 -17.95 -3.61
N PRO A 644 1.02 -17.67 -4.51
CA PRO A 644 2.20 -16.88 -4.19
C PRO A 644 1.96 -15.45 -3.68
N TRP A 645 0.78 -14.87 -3.95
CA TRP A 645 0.35 -13.55 -3.50
C TRP A 645 -0.37 -13.57 -2.13
N LEU A 646 -0.58 -14.74 -1.54
CA LEU A 646 -1.15 -14.94 -0.20
C LEU A 646 -0.08 -15.53 0.73
N ASP A 647 0.72 -14.65 1.32
CA ASP A 647 1.91 -14.99 2.11
C ASP A 647 1.64 -15.15 3.63
N GLY A 648 0.46 -14.77 4.11
CA GLY A 648 0.11 -14.71 5.53
C GLY A 648 0.19 -13.30 6.16
N SER A 649 0.61 -12.28 5.39
CA SER A 649 0.71 -10.90 5.88
C SER A 649 -0.64 -10.20 6.07
N LEU A 650 -1.67 -10.61 5.32
CA LEU A 650 -3.01 -10.02 5.37
C LEU A 650 -3.84 -10.58 6.55
N PRO A 651 -4.62 -9.75 7.28
CA PRO A 651 -5.46 -10.23 8.38
C PRO A 651 -6.49 -11.26 7.91
N GLY A 652 -6.40 -12.49 8.40
CA GLY A 652 -7.28 -13.58 7.99
C GLY A 652 -6.93 -14.22 6.64
N ASP A 653 -5.68 -14.14 6.19
CA ASP A 653 -5.16 -14.93 5.08
C ASP A 653 -5.03 -16.42 5.42
N PHE A 654 -5.85 -17.25 4.76
CA PHE A 654 -5.79 -18.72 4.79
C PHE A 654 -5.42 -19.32 3.42
N GLY A 655 -4.91 -18.53 2.47
CA GLY A 655 -4.54 -18.99 1.11
C GLY A 655 -5.72 -19.22 0.15
N PHE A 656 -6.88 -18.63 0.41
CA PHE A 656 -8.09 -18.78 -0.41
C PHE A 656 -8.17 -17.71 -1.51
N ASP A 657 -7.73 -18.06 -2.71
CA ASP A 657 -8.06 -17.35 -3.95
C ASP A 657 -8.12 -18.36 -5.12
N PRO A 658 -9.23 -19.09 -5.29
CA PRO A 658 -9.37 -20.11 -6.33
C PRO A 658 -9.61 -19.52 -7.73
N LEU A 659 -9.78 -18.20 -7.86
CA LEU A 659 -10.03 -17.52 -9.13
C LEU A 659 -8.85 -16.66 -9.61
N GLY A 660 -7.80 -16.50 -8.78
CA GLY A 660 -6.62 -15.71 -9.12
C GLY A 660 -6.85 -14.20 -9.09
N LEU A 661 -7.91 -13.71 -8.45
CA LEU A 661 -8.29 -12.30 -8.45
C LEU A 661 -7.30 -11.43 -7.68
N GLY A 662 -6.60 -12.00 -6.70
CA GLY A 662 -5.53 -11.34 -5.94
C GLY A 662 -4.14 -11.40 -6.58
N SER A 663 -4.01 -11.94 -7.80
CA SER A 663 -2.71 -12.09 -8.47
C SER A 663 -2.03 -10.77 -8.84
N ASP A 664 -2.81 -9.70 -9.02
CA ASP A 664 -2.32 -8.32 -9.11
C ASP A 664 -2.25 -7.67 -7.71
N PRO A 665 -1.07 -7.19 -7.26
CA PRO A 665 -0.92 -6.51 -5.97
C PRO A 665 -1.80 -5.27 -5.76
N GLU A 666 -2.20 -4.54 -6.82
CA GLU A 666 -3.09 -3.39 -6.68
C GLU A 666 -4.54 -3.81 -6.48
N LEU A 667 -5.02 -4.79 -7.26
CA LEU A 667 -6.34 -5.39 -7.06
C LEU A 667 -6.43 -6.11 -5.71
N LEU A 668 -5.39 -6.81 -5.26
CA LEU A 668 -5.35 -7.44 -3.94
C LEU A 668 -5.52 -6.42 -2.80
N ARG A 669 -4.86 -5.26 -2.89
CA ARG A 669 -5.04 -4.15 -1.93
C ARG A 669 -6.46 -3.61 -1.95
N TRP A 670 -7.06 -3.44 -3.13
CA TRP A 670 -8.46 -3.02 -3.26
C TRP A 670 -9.44 -4.05 -2.69
N PHE A 671 -9.24 -5.34 -3.00
CA PHE A 671 -10.12 -6.41 -2.52
C PHE A 671 -10.03 -6.61 -1.01
N ALA A 672 -8.85 -6.48 -0.39
CA ALA A 672 -8.73 -6.48 1.07
C ALA A 672 -9.49 -5.30 1.73
N GLN A 673 -9.50 -4.12 1.08
CA GLN A 673 -10.25 -2.95 1.54
C GLN A 673 -11.76 -3.08 1.32
N ALA A 674 -12.17 -3.66 0.19
CA ALA A 674 -13.57 -3.97 -0.09
C ALA A 674 -14.12 -5.04 0.87
N GLU A 675 -13.36 -6.10 1.14
CA GLU A 675 -13.72 -7.12 2.12
C GLU A 675 -13.88 -6.54 3.52
N LEU A 676 -12.96 -5.67 3.97
CA LEU A 676 -13.07 -4.99 5.27
C LEU A 676 -14.33 -4.12 5.36
N MET A 677 -14.68 -3.40 4.29
CA MET A 677 -15.86 -2.53 4.28
C MET A 677 -17.17 -3.34 4.24
N HIS A 678 -17.27 -4.35 3.37
CA HIS A 678 -18.42 -5.28 3.34
C HIS A 678 -18.57 -6.04 4.66
N SER A 679 -17.46 -6.46 5.28
CA SER A 679 -17.43 -7.07 6.62
C SER A 679 -18.09 -6.19 7.68
N ARG A 680 -17.77 -4.88 7.70
CA ARG A 680 -18.37 -3.93 8.66
C ARG A 680 -19.86 -3.71 8.39
N TRP A 681 -20.25 -3.48 7.14
CA TRP A 681 -21.66 -3.31 6.78
C TRP A 681 -22.48 -4.57 7.10
N ALA A 682 -21.94 -5.77 6.85
CA ALA A 682 -22.61 -7.02 7.19
C ALA A 682 -22.74 -7.23 8.71
N MET A 683 -21.71 -6.91 9.51
CA MET A 683 -21.81 -6.95 10.98
C MET A 683 -22.85 -5.96 11.51
N LEU A 684 -22.93 -4.75 10.94
CA LEU A 684 -23.96 -3.76 11.31
C LEU A 684 -25.36 -4.21 10.86
N ALA A 685 -25.51 -4.81 9.68
CA ALA A 685 -26.79 -5.34 9.19
C ALA A 685 -27.28 -6.52 10.05
N VAL A 686 -26.41 -7.48 10.37
CA VAL A 686 -26.71 -8.62 11.26
C VAL A 686 -27.12 -8.13 12.66
N ALA A 687 -26.42 -7.12 13.22
CA ALA A 687 -26.83 -6.51 14.48
C ALA A 687 -28.18 -5.77 14.38
N GLY A 688 -28.40 -5.04 13.28
CA GLY A 688 -29.64 -4.31 13.01
C GLY A 688 -30.86 -5.20 12.72
N ILE A 689 -30.65 -6.47 12.35
CA ILE A 689 -31.70 -7.50 12.27
C ILE A 689 -31.95 -8.10 13.65
N LEU A 690 -30.91 -8.64 14.28
CA LEU A 690 -31.07 -9.48 15.49
C LEU A 690 -31.40 -8.69 16.76
N VAL A 691 -30.85 -7.48 16.95
CA VAL A 691 -31.07 -6.73 18.19
C VAL A 691 -32.52 -6.25 18.31
N PRO A 692 -33.16 -5.66 17.27
CA PRO A 692 -34.57 -5.31 17.33
C PRO A 692 -35.53 -6.50 17.52
N GLU A 693 -35.31 -7.64 16.86
CA GLU A 693 -36.12 -8.86 17.09
C GLU A 693 -36.02 -9.35 18.55
N VAL A 694 -34.84 -9.29 19.14
CA VAL A 694 -34.65 -9.66 20.55
C VAL A 694 -35.29 -8.64 21.50
N LEU A 695 -35.29 -7.35 21.16
CA LEU A 695 -35.97 -6.31 21.95
C LEU A 695 -37.49 -6.39 21.86
N GLU A 696 -38.05 -6.75 20.69
CA GLU A 696 -39.47 -7.09 20.52
C GLU A 696 -39.85 -8.26 21.43
N LYS A 697 -39.13 -9.38 21.35
CA LYS A 697 -39.42 -10.59 22.14
C LYS A 697 -39.13 -10.44 23.63
N TRP A 698 -38.52 -9.32 24.05
CA TRP A 698 -38.39 -8.90 25.45
C TRP A 698 -39.40 -7.82 25.87
N GLY A 699 -40.30 -7.38 24.98
CA GLY A 699 -41.34 -6.39 25.26
C GLY A 699 -40.85 -4.94 25.37
N PHE A 700 -39.67 -4.63 24.81
CA PHE A 700 -39.15 -3.25 24.73
C PHE A 700 -39.53 -2.54 23.41
N MET A 701 -40.05 -3.29 22.44
CA MET A 701 -40.55 -2.81 21.15
C MET A 701 -41.82 -3.59 20.80
N GLU A 702 -42.73 -2.96 20.06
CA GLU A 702 -43.95 -3.60 19.54
C GLU A 702 -43.85 -3.67 18.01
N ASP A 703 -44.39 -4.75 17.43
CA ASP A 703 -44.43 -5.06 16.00
C ASP A 703 -43.12 -4.74 15.24
N TYR A 704 -42.06 -5.53 15.36
CA TYR A 704 -40.82 -5.37 14.56
C TYR A 704 -40.46 -6.62 13.75
N SER A 705 -40.62 -6.50 12.44
CA SER A 705 -40.03 -7.40 11.44
C SER A 705 -39.04 -6.59 10.60
N TRP A 706 -37.79 -7.06 10.47
CA TRP A 706 -36.79 -6.45 9.59
C TRP A 706 -37.12 -6.68 8.11
N ILE A 707 -37.89 -7.72 7.79
CA ILE A 707 -38.35 -8.07 6.45
C ILE A 707 -39.34 -7.01 5.98
N ASP A 708 -40.32 -6.71 6.84
CA ASP A 708 -41.41 -5.77 6.56
C ASP A 708 -41.04 -4.31 6.89
N ALA A 709 -39.90 -4.06 7.52
CA ALA A 709 -39.42 -2.71 7.83
C ALA A 709 -39.38 -1.83 6.56
N GLY A 710 -38.90 -2.37 5.44
CA GLY A 710 -38.86 -1.67 4.15
C GLY A 710 -40.23 -1.39 3.50
N ALA A 711 -41.31 -1.94 4.04
CA ALA A 711 -42.68 -1.74 3.58
C ALA A 711 -43.50 -0.77 4.45
N ARG A 712 -42.89 -0.19 5.50
CA ARG A 712 -43.55 0.76 6.42
C ARG A 712 -43.51 2.18 5.88
N ASP A 713 -44.55 2.95 6.19
CA ASP A 713 -44.55 4.40 5.96
C ASP A 713 -43.55 5.09 6.90
N TYR A 714 -42.54 5.72 6.31
CA TYR A 714 -41.53 6.51 7.02
C TYR A 714 -41.87 8.00 7.02
N PHE A 715 -41.16 8.78 7.84
CA PHE A 715 -41.30 10.25 7.94
C PHE A 715 -40.99 11.03 6.65
N ALA A 716 -40.43 10.35 5.64
CA ALA A 716 -40.10 10.88 4.32
C ALA A 716 -40.41 9.82 3.27
N ASP A 717 -40.74 10.24 2.05
CA ASP A 717 -41.07 9.33 0.96
C ASP A 717 -39.87 8.47 0.52
N PRO A 718 -40.11 7.28 -0.09
CA PRO A 718 -39.03 6.37 -0.48
C PRO A 718 -38.01 6.97 -1.46
N TRP A 719 -38.39 7.96 -2.27
CA TRP A 719 -37.47 8.62 -3.20
C TRP A 719 -36.55 9.61 -2.49
N THR A 720 -37.09 10.42 -1.56
CA THR A 720 -36.30 11.28 -0.66
C THR A 720 -35.34 10.45 0.19
N LEU A 721 -35.78 9.29 0.71
CA LEU A 721 -34.91 8.37 1.44
C LEU A 721 -33.80 7.79 0.55
N PHE A 722 -34.14 7.30 -0.65
CA PHE A 722 -33.16 6.77 -1.62
C PHE A 722 -32.13 7.82 -2.06
N VAL A 723 -32.56 9.04 -2.40
CA VAL A 723 -31.65 10.13 -2.78
C VAL A 723 -30.77 10.57 -1.60
N SER A 724 -31.32 10.61 -0.38
CA SER A 724 -30.55 10.90 0.83
C SER A 724 -29.50 9.82 1.11
N GLN A 725 -29.88 8.53 0.98
CA GLN A 725 -28.97 7.41 1.11
C GLN A 725 -27.87 7.46 0.05
N MET A 726 -28.19 7.73 -1.21
CA MET A 726 -27.21 7.88 -2.29
C MET A 726 -26.25 9.06 -2.05
N ALA A 727 -26.73 10.18 -1.51
CA ALA A 727 -25.89 11.31 -1.16
C ALA A 727 -24.95 11.00 0.02
N LEU A 728 -25.46 10.38 1.09
CA LEU A 728 -24.68 10.01 2.28
C LEU A 728 -23.66 8.91 1.99
N MET A 729 -24.06 7.86 1.27
CA MET A 729 -23.17 6.77 0.85
C MET A 729 -22.16 7.25 -0.19
N GLY A 730 -22.57 8.10 -1.16
CA GLY A 730 -21.66 8.71 -2.13
C GLY A 730 -20.62 9.61 -1.47
N TRP A 731 -20.98 10.34 -0.41
CA TRP A 731 -20.02 11.08 0.41
C TRP A 731 -19.10 10.15 1.20
N ALA A 732 -19.63 9.12 1.86
CA ALA A 732 -18.85 8.17 2.65
C ALA A 732 -17.83 7.40 1.79
N GLU A 733 -18.28 6.85 0.66
CA GLU A 733 -17.44 6.14 -0.31
C GLU A 733 -16.50 7.06 -1.06
N GLY A 734 -16.92 8.28 -1.43
CA GLY A 734 -16.02 9.29 -2.01
C GLY A 734 -14.89 9.68 -1.04
N ARG A 735 -15.18 9.74 0.27
CA ARG A 735 -14.15 9.92 1.30
C ARG A 735 -13.29 8.67 1.52
N ARG A 736 -13.87 7.47 1.48
CA ARG A 736 -13.09 6.20 1.53
C ARG A 736 -12.13 6.08 0.34
N TRP A 737 -12.59 6.46 -0.86
CA TRP A 737 -11.80 6.49 -2.08
C TRP A 737 -10.65 7.53 -2.02
N ALA A 738 -10.93 8.73 -1.50
CA ALA A 738 -9.88 9.72 -1.26
C ALA A 738 -8.81 9.21 -0.28
N ASP A 739 -9.20 8.55 0.82
CA ASP A 739 -8.25 7.98 1.78
C ASP A 739 -7.54 6.71 1.26
N TYR A 740 -8.17 5.94 0.37
CA TYR A 740 -7.54 4.83 -0.35
C TYR A 740 -6.41 5.33 -1.27
N LEU A 741 -6.65 6.41 -2.01
CA LEU A 741 -5.64 7.04 -2.86
C LEU A 741 -4.58 7.81 -2.07
N ASN A 742 -4.93 8.37 -0.91
CA ASN A 742 -4.04 9.19 -0.07
C ASN A 742 -4.26 8.85 1.42
N PRO A 743 -3.54 7.85 1.98
CA PRO A 743 -3.79 7.33 3.32
C PRO A 743 -3.73 8.40 4.42
N GLY A 744 -4.83 8.57 5.16
CA GLY A 744 -4.96 9.57 6.23
C GLY A 744 -5.21 11.01 5.75
N CYS A 745 -5.52 11.24 4.47
CA CYS A 745 -5.95 12.56 4.01
C CYS A 745 -7.33 12.95 4.57
N VAL A 746 -8.16 11.98 4.94
CA VAL A 746 -9.51 12.18 5.50
C VAL A 746 -9.52 12.02 7.03
N ALA A 747 -8.55 12.65 7.70
CA ALA A 747 -8.50 12.70 9.16
C ALA A 747 -9.74 13.42 9.74
N VAL A 748 -10.62 12.66 10.41
CA VAL A 748 -11.87 13.17 11.01
C VAL A 748 -11.65 13.92 12.32
N GLU A 749 -10.47 13.79 12.95
CA GLU A 749 -10.27 14.17 14.36
C GLU A 749 -9.50 15.48 14.59
N PRO A 750 -9.95 16.34 15.53
CA PRO A 750 -9.16 17.45 16.05
C PRO A 750 -7.85 16.96 16.70
N ARG A 751 -6.74 17.66 16.43
CA ARG A 751 -5.44 17.33 17.03
C ARG A 751 -5.37 17.83 18.48
N LEU A 752 -5.46 16.92 19.45
CA LEU A 752 -5.34 17.22 20.87
C LEU A 752 -3.87 17.21 21.32
N PRO A 753 -3.37 18.25 22.03
CA PRO A 753 -1.93 18.40 22.29
C PRO A 753 -1.31 17.25 23.09
N ASN A 754 -2.08 16.62 24.00
CA ASN A 754 -1.59 15.54 24.87
C ASN A 754 -1.87 14.12 24.34
N ARG A 755 -2.51 13.96 23.16
CA ARG A 755 -2.82 12.64 22.58
C ARG A 755 -2.31 12.58 21.14
N LYS A 756 -1.16 11.92 20.94
CA LYS A 756 -0.68 11.56 19.58
C LYS A 756 -1.80 10.81 18.85
N ASN A 757 -2.09 11.18 17.60
CA ASN A 757 -2.93 10.39 16.71
C ASN A 757 -2.22 9.06 16.37
N PRO A 758 -2.95 7.97 16.10
CA PRO A 758 -2.34 6.74 15.59
C PRO A 758 -1.72 6.95 14.19
N VAL A 759 -0.91 6.00 13.76
CA VAL A 759 -0.39 5.98 12.38
C VAL A 759 -1.57 5.81 11.42
N PRO A 760 -1.69 6.63 10.35
CA PRO A 760 -2.73 6.42 9.35
C PRO A 760 -2.56 5.07 8.66
N ASP A 761 -3.66 4.32 8.55
CA ASP A 761 -3.71 3.05 7.84
C ASP A 761 -5.05 2.93 7.11
N VAL A 762 -5.02 2.43 5.89
CA VAL A 762 -6.14 2.54 4.95
C VAL A 762 -7.31 1.70 5.46
N GLY A 763 -8.49 2.32 5.49
CA GLY A 763 -9.71 1.66 5.96
C GLY A 763 -9.77 1.37 7.47
N TYR A 764 -8.74 1.70 8.25
CA TYR A 764 -8.77 1.56 9.72
C TYR A 764 -8.79 2.95 10.38
N PRO A 765 -9.98 3.52 10.66
CA PRO A 765 -10.09 4.82 11.31
C PRO A 765 -9.61 4.72 12.77
N GLY A 766 -8.33 4.98 13.01
CA GLY A 766 -7.78 5.09 14.35
C GLY A 766 -8.04 6.47 14.95
N GLY A 767 -8.49 6.54 16.20
CA GLY A 767 -8.84 7.83 16.81
C GLY A 767 -9.45 7.74 18.22
N LEU A 768 -9.85 8.88 18.76
CA LEU A 768 -10.71 8.98 19.95
C LEU A 768 -12.10 8.36 19.71
N TRP A 769 -12.71 8.61 18.55
CA TRP A 769 -14.10 8.21 18.29
C TRP A 769 -14.27 6.74 17.93
N PHE A 770 -13.30 6.16 17.22
CA PHE A 770 -13.35 4.79 16.70
C PHE A 770 -12.43 3.81 17.46
N ASP A 771 -11.47 4.32 18.25
CA ASP A 771 -10.62 3.56 19.18
C ASP A 771 -10.72 4.15 20.60
N TRP A 772 -11.96 4.22 21.11
CA TRP A 772 -12.29 4.78 22.43
C TRP A 772 -11.51 4.09 23.56
N GLY A 773 -11.41 2.75 23.50
CA GLY A 773 -10.66 1.91 24.42
C GLY A 773 -9.13 1.96 24.25
N ASN A 774 -8.63 2.64 23.22
CA ASN A 774 -7.20 2.76 22.92
C ASN A 774 -6.51 1.39 22.67
N TRP A 775 -7.26 0.44 22.09
CA TRP A 775 -6.84 -0.92 21.73
C TRP A 775 -6.07 -0.95 20.40
N GLY A 776 -6.25 0.06 19.55
CA GLY A 776 -5.48 0.27 18.31
C GLY A 776 -4.06 0.82 18.53
N ARG A 777 -3.53 0.79 19.76
CA ARG A 777 -2.18 1.28 20.11
C ARG A 777 -1.37 0.23 20.84
N GLY A 778 -0.23 -0.16 20.25
CA GLY A 778 0.71 -1.11 20.83
C GLY A 778 1.86 -1.40 19.87
N SER A 779 2.47 -2.57 20.02
CA SER A 779 3.25 -3.19 18.95
C SER A 779 2.32 -3.66 17.81
N PRO A 780 2.85 -4.07 16.64
CA PRO A 780 2.02 -4.51 15.52
C PRO A 780 1.20 -5.77 15.81
N GLU A 781 1.66 -6.70 16.66
CA GLU A 781 1.01 -8.01 16.81
C GLU A 781 -0.39 -7.91 17.46
N PRO A 782 -0.60 -7.20 18.58
CA PRO A 782 -1.94 -7.00 19.15
C PRO A 782 -2.93 -6.29 18.22
N VAL A 783 -2.45 -5.44 17.32
CA VAL A 783 -3.30 -4.78 16.32
C VAL A 783 -3.72 -5.77 15.24
N MET A 784 -2.79 -6.61 14.74
CA MET A 784 -3.10 -7.68 13.79
C MET A 784 -4.04 -8.76 14.37
N VAL A 785 -3.93 -9.06 15.67
CA VAL A 785 -4.89 -9.89 16.42
C VAL A 785 -6.32 -9.35 16.31
N LEU A 786 -6.51 -8.04 16.46
CA LEU A 786 -7.84 -7.42 16.42
C LEU A 786 -8.40 -7.37 15.00
N ARG A 787 -7.57 -7.01 14.01
CA ARG A 787 -7.94 -7.02 12.57
C ARG A 787 -8.36 -8.41 12.09
N THR A 788 -7.61 -9.43 12.52
CA THR A 788 -7.89 -10.83 12.18
C THR A 788 -9.22 -11.31 12.78
N LYS A 789 -9.60 -10.81 13.97
CA LYS A 789 -10.93 -11.05 14.56
C LYS A 789 -12.03 -10.30 13.80
N GLU A 790 -11.77 -9.06 13.39
CA GLU A 790 -12.72 -8.24 12.63
C GLU A 790 -13.09 -8.89 11.29
N ILE A 791 -12.10 -9.32 10.49
CA ILE A 791 -12.34 -10.03 9.22
C ILE A 791 -13.05 -11.37 9.44
N LYS A 792 -12.72 -12.13 10.49
CA LYS A 792 -13.39 -13.42 10.80
C LYS A 792 -14.86 -13.24 11.16
N ASN A 793 -15.18 -12.27 12.01
CA ASN A 793 -16.56 -11.92 12.34
C ASN A 793 -17.29 -11.31 11.12
N GLY A 794 -16.59 -10.54 10.29
CA GLY A 794 -17.08 -9.99 9.04
C GLY A 794 -17.51 -11.04 8.01
N ARG A 795 -16.64 -12.01 7.72
CA ARG A 795 -16.96 -13.16 6.85
C ARG A 795 -18.14 -13.97 7.39
N LEU A 796 -18.19 -14.20 8.71
CA LEU A 796 -19.33 -14.87 9.35
C LEU A 796 -20.63 -14.05 9.20
N ALA A 797 -20.58 -12.74 9.38
CA ALA A 797 -21.74 -11.87 9.23
C ALA A 797 -22.23 -11.76 7.78
N MET A 798 -21.33 -11.75 6.79
CA MET A 798 -21.70 -11.79 5.37
C MET A 798 -22.46 -13.09 5.02
N LEU A 799 -22.00 -14.24 5.54
CA LEU A 799 -22.72 -15.51 5.38
C LEU A 799 -24.05 -15.53 6.16
N ALA A 800 -24.08 -15.01 7.38
CA ALA A 800 -25.29 -14.95 8.20
C ALA A 800 -26.38 -14.07 7.56
N PHE A 801 -26.03 -12.90 7.01
CA PHE A 801 -26.97 -12.03 6.31
C PHE A 801 -27.60 -12.72 5.09
N VAL A 802 -26.80 -13.42 4.28
CA VAL A 802 -27.32 -14.22 3.15
C VAL A 802 -28.23 -15.37 3.64
N GLY A 803 -27.88 -16.00 4.77
CA GLY A 803 -28.73 -17.00 5.43
C GLY A 803 -30.08 -16.44 5.87
N PHE A 804 -30.07 -15.31 6.59
CA PHE A 804 -31.29 -14.65 7.08
C PHE A 804 -32.19 -14.20 5.92
N TRP A 805 -31.61 -13.63 4.86
CA TRP A 805 -32.35 -13.27 3.66
C TRP A 805 -32.97 -14.48 2.96
N PHE A 806 -32.23 -15.59 2.88
CA PHE A 806 -32.76 -16.83 2.30
C PHE A 806 -33.90 -17.42 3.14
N GLN A 807 -33.77 -17.44 4.47
CA GLN A 807 -34.82 -17.87 5.39
C GLN A 807 -36.06 -16.99 5.26
N ALA A 808 -35.91 -15.66 5.37
CA ALA A 808 -36.99 -14.69 5.23
C ALA A 808 -37.78 -14.82 3.91
N VAL A 809 -37.08 -14.98 2.78
CA VAL A 809 -37.72 -15.17 1.45
C VAL A 809 -38.49 -16.49 1.35
N TYR A 810 -38.15 -17.49 2.18
CA TYR A 810 -38.77 -18.79 2.16
C TYR A 810 -39.91 -18.96 3.18
N THR A 811 -39.66 -18.68 4.47
CA THR A 811 -40.63 -18.87 5.57
C THR A 811 -41.48 -17.63 5.84
N GLY A 812 -41.00 -16.43 5.48
CA GLY A 812 -41.64 -15.17 5.86
C GLY A 812 -41.38 -14.74 7.32
N GLU A 813 -40.58 -15.51 8.06
CA GLU A 813 -40.31 -15.29 9.49
C GLU A 813 -38.90 -14.72 9.75
N GLY A 814 -38.73 -14.06 10.89
CA GLY A 814 -37.43 -13.57 11.37
C GLY A 814 -36.44 -14.69 11.71
N PRO A 815 -35.10 -14.47 11.61
CA PRO A 815 -34.11 -15.50 11.95
C PRO A 815 -34.19 -16.00 13.39
N ILE A 816 -34.66 -15.19 14.36
CA ILE A 816 -34.89 -15.67 15.73
C ILE A 816 -36.04 -16.68 15.79
N ASP A 817 -37.16 -16.43 15.11
CA ASP A 817 -38.31 -17.34 15.12
C ASP A 817 -38.03 -18.62 14.31
N ASN A 818 -37.36 -18.50 13.16
CA ASN A 818 -36.85 -19.67 12.42
C ASN A 818 -35.94 -20.55 13.29
N LEU A 819 -35.11 -19.95 14.16
CA LEU A 819 -34.25 -20.67 15.10
C LEU A 819 -35.07 -21.33 16.22
N LEU A 820 -36.07 -20.66 16.77
CA LEU A 820 -36.97 -21.23 17.79
C LEU A 820 -37.79 -22.39 17.23
N HIS A 821 -38.32 -22.26 16.00
CA HIS A 821 -39.03 -23.32 15.29
C HIS A 821 -38.11 -24.51 14.98
N HIS A 822 -36.87 -24.26 14.53
CA HIS A 822 -35.88 -25.33 14.35
C HIS A 822 -35.50 -26.05 15.66
N LEU A 823 -35.42 -25.32 16.78
CA LEU A 823 -35.12 -25.92 18.09
C LEU A 823 -36.31 -26.68 18.69
N ALA A 824 -37.54 -26.30 18.33
CA ALA A 824 -38.77 -27.00 18.74
C ALA A 824 -39.02 -28.27 17.92
N ASP A 825 -38.82 -28.23 16.60
CA ASP A 825 -38.88 -29.40 15.71
C ASP A 825 -37.71 -29.42 14.70
N PRO A 826 -36.55 -29.98 15.08
CA PRO A 826 -35.42 -30.12 14.16
C PRO A 826 -35.70 -31.06 12.98
N GLY A 827 -36.71 -31.92 13.06
CA GLY A 827 -37.05 -32.92 12.06
C GLY A 827 -37.83 -32.36 10.87
N HIS A 828 -38.72 -31.41 11.11
CA HIS A 828 -39.57 -30.78 10.08
C HIS A 828 -39.21 -29.31 9.81
N CYS A 829 -38.74 -28.54 10.79
CA CYS A 829 -38.34 -27.15 10.60
C CYS A 829 -36.84 -27.03 10.28
N ASN A 830 -36.40 -27.59 9.15
CA ASN A 830 -34.99 -27.56 8.71
C ASN A 830 -34.85 -27.27 7.20
N VAL A 831 -33.62 -27.17 6.70
CA VAL A 831 -33.31 -26.84 5.29
C VAL A 831 -33.99 -27.74 4.25
N PHE A 832 -34.34 -28.99 4.61
CA PHE A 832 -35.02 -29.91 3.69
C PHE A 832 -36.53 -29.67 3.59
N SER A 833 -37.13 -28.94 4.54
CA SER A 833 -38.53 -28.51 4.45
C SER A 833 -38.77 -27.64 3.21
N ALA A 834 -37.72 -26.95 2.75
CA ALA A 834 -37.73 -26.11 1.55
C ALA A 834 -38.05 -26.87 0.25
N PHE A 835 -38.04 -28.20 0.28
CA PHE A 835 -38.27 -29.11 -0.85
C PHE A 835 -39.54 -29.97 -0.68
N THR A 836 -40.23 -29.88 0.46
CA THR A 836 -41.40 -30.71 0.77
C THR A 836 -42.75 -29.99 0.64
N SER A 837 -42.77 -28.65 0.55
CA SER A 837 -44.02 -27.91 0.31
C SER A 837 -44.35 -27.85 -1.19
N HIS A 838 -45.38 -28.61 -1.60
CA HIS A 838 -45.98 -28.53 -2.92
C HIS A 838 -47.51 -28.60 -2.81
#